data_AF-A0AAD8P086-F1
#
_entry.id   AF-A0AAD8P086-F1
#
_cell.length_a   1.000
_cell.length_b   1.000
_cell.length_c   1.000
_cell.angle_alpha   90.00
_cell.angle_beta   90.00
_cell.angle_gamma   90.00
#
_symmetry.space_group_name_H-M   'P 1'
#
loop_
_entity.id
_entity.type
_entity.pdbx_description
1 polymer ?
#
loop_
_entity_poly.entity_id
_entity_poly.type
_entity_poly.pdbx_seq_one_letter_code
_entity_poly.pdbx_strand_id
1 'polypeptide(L)'
;MAETHKLDLIHLILISFLLISISSAEIDPKPGVCYGQLGNNLPSPSKSVELIKSLKAGRVKLYDANPEILDSLSNTNIPVTVMVPNGVITPMASNQTLADDWIRSNVVRFYPQTLIRYVFVGNEILSQPDNVTWFNLVPAMRRIRKSLVKHNLKKIKVGTSLAMDNLEVYFPPSSGKFRTSVTDSVIKPLLRFINHTKSFFFIDLYPYFVWAANPTNVSLDYALLEPNDSFYVDGVSGLMYTNLLEQMLDAVYFAMKAAGYPNIRLFIAETGWPNGGDVDQIGANVYNAAVYNRNVIKMLTEKPYRGTPYKPFVALPSFIFALYNENTKPGPGTERHFGLLYPNGTNVYPIDLSGKTPEPDRKGLPVPTNNEPYKGKIWCVAEHGANAADLGGAMSFACGEGNGTCDPIQPGGKCFEPDSVWSHASYAFSSYWSQMRKSGATCYFNGVATQTTIDPMVSLRKSIFLSTSSFGNNIYALRSSQTKFQFFTSLCLMNKMANLRFNSTIKGSLILILLTAATIVYAKSGDVTELQIGIKHKPASCEVQAHKGDKIKVHYRGKLTDGTVFDSSFERGTPFEFELGGGQVIKGWDQGLLGMCVGEKRKLKIPAKMGYGERGSPPKIPGGATLIFDTELMAVNGKGAVEGDVDKIFRLCIC
;
A
#
# COMPACT_ATOMS: atom_id res chain seq x y z
N MET A 1 -59.84 49.48 22.01
CA MET A 1 -59.81 47.99 22.06
C MET A 1 -59.23 47.37 20.78
N ALA A 2 -59.43 47.95 19.58
CA ALA A 2 -58.88 47.41 18.33
C ALA A 2 -57.37 47.67 18.11
N GLU A 3 -56.78 48.71 18.70
CA GLU A 3 -55.35 49.03 18.56
C GLU A 3 -54.44 48.16 19.44
N THR A 4 -54.91 47.78 20.63
CA THR A 4 -54.20 46.87 21.54
C THR A 4 -54.01 45.48 20.95
N HIS A 5 -55.00 44.97 20.20
CA HIS A 5 -54.90 43.65 19.55
C HIS A 5 -53.94 43.61 18.34
N LYS A 6 -53.67 44.75 17.69
CA LYS A 6 -52.68 44.81 16.60
C LYS A 6 -51.24 44.77 17.11
N LEU A 7 -50.99 45.38 18.28
CA LEU A 7 -49.66 45.35 18.91
C LEU A 7 -49.30 43.95 19.41
N ASP A 8 -50.26 43.22 19.98
CA ASP A 8 -50.08 41.84 20.44
C ASP A 8 -49.82 40.86 19.29
N LEU A 9 -50.49 41.03 18.14
CA LEU A 9 -50.28 40.19 16.97
C LEU A 9 -48.90 40.43 16.33
N ILE A 10 -48.44 41.67 16.29
CA ILE A 10 -47.10 42.01 15.79
C ILE A 10 -46.01 41.47 16.73
N HIS A 11 -46.22 41.53 18.05
CA HIS A 11 -45.31 40.91 19.02
C HIS A 11 -45.32 39.38 18.95
N LEU A 12 -46.48 38.74 18.75
CA LEU A 12 -46.55 37.28 18.52
C LEU A 12 -45.82 36.87 17.23
N ILE A 13 -45.98 37.63 16.14
CA ILE A 13 -45.30 37.36 14.86
C ILE A 13 -43.78 37.58 15.02
N LEU A 14 -43.33 38.64 15.68
CA LEU A 14 -41.91 38.88 15.97
C LEU A 14 -41.30 37.84 16.90
N ILE A 15 -42.04 37.36 17.91
CA ILE A 15 -41.61 36.25 18.78
C ILE A 15 -41.59 34.93 18.00
N SER A 16 -42.54 34.69 17.07
CA SER A 16 -42.50 33.51 16.21
C SER A 16 -41.33 33.56 15.21
N PHE A 17 -41.00 34.72 14.65
CA PHE A 17 -39.82 34.91 13.80
C PHE A 17 -38.50 34.84 14.60
N LEU A 18 -38.46 35.29 15.86
CA LEU A 18 -37.31 35.10 16.74
C LEU A 18 -37.15 33.63 17.17
N LEU A 19 -38.24 32.88 17.37
CA LEU A 19 -38.20 31.45 17.69
C LEU A 19 -37.83 30.58 16.48
N ILE A 20 -38.13 31.03 15.26
CA ILE A 20 -37.70 30.38 14.00
C ILE A 20 -36.23 30.69 13.67
N SER A 21 -35.62 31.67 14.34
CA SER A 21 -34.21 32.05 14.12
C SER A 21 -33.21 31.33 15.02
N ILE A 22 -33.61 30.24 15.70
CA ILE A 22 -32.63 29.26 16.21
C ILE A 22 -32.17 28.44 15.01
N SER A 23 -31.34 29.04 14.16
CA SER A 23 -30.52 28.32 13.19
C SER A 23 -29.50 27.50 14.00
N SER A 24 -29.96 26.38 14.55
CA SER A 24 -29.07 25.32 15.01
C SER A 24 -28.31 24.89 13.77
N ALA A 25 -27.06 25.34 13.64
CA ALA A 25 -26.23 25.02 12.49
C ALA A 25 -26.23 23.50 12.33
N GLU A 26 -26.93 23.02 11.29
CA GLU A 26 -27.06 21.59 10.99
C GLU A 26 -25.64 21.03 10.84
N ILE A 27 -25.35 19.93 11.52
CA ILE A 27 -24.06 19.25 11.35
C ILE A 27 -24.04 18.76 9.92
N ASP A 28 -23.15 19.31 9.09
CA ASP A 28 -22.92 18.78 7.75
C ASP A 28 -22.34 17.36 7.89
N PRO A 29 -23.07 16.29 7.52
CA PRO A 29 -22.56 14.93 7.65
C PRO A 29 -21.66 14.54 6.48
N LYS A 30 -21.57 15.37 5.44
CA LYS A 30 -20.77 15.11 4.23
C LYS A 30 -19.38 14.57 4.59
N PRO A 31 -19.01 13.34 4.19
CA PRO A 31 -17.76 12.73 4.63
C PRO A 31 -16.53 13.56 4.30
N GLY A 32 -15.56 13.54 5.21
CA GLY A 32 -14.21 13.99 4.95
C GLY A 32 -13.31 12.88 4.46
N VAL A 33 -12.03 13.20 4.31
CA VAL A 33 -10.98 12.22 4.02
C VAL A 33 -9.81 12.37 4.99
N CYS A 34 -9.22 11.26 5.39
CA CYS A 34 -7.96 11.23 6.11
C CYS A 34 -6.81 11.46 5.13
N TYR A 35 -6.03 12.52 5.32
CA TYR A 35 -4.84 12.81 4.52
C TYR A 35 -3.60 12.33 5.29
N GLY A 36 -3.28 11.05 5.11
CA GLY A 36 -2.04 10.44 5.57
C GLY A 36 -0.83 10.84 4.70
N GLN A 37 0.35 10.85 5.32
CA GLN A 37 1.62 11.25 4.69
C GLN A 37 2.70 10.18 4.78
N LEU A 38 2.36 8.94 5.15
CA LEU A 38 3.31 7.82 5.25
C LEU A 38 3.52 7.18 3.87
N GLY A 39 3.98 8.00 2.92
CA GLY A 39 4.43 7.53 1.62
C GLY A 39 5.51 8.43 1.03
N ASN A 40 6.48 7.84 0.34
CA ASN A 40 7.63 8.55 -0.25
C ASN A 40 7.41 8.93 -1.72
N ASN A 41 6.20 8.71 -2.24
CA ASN A 41 5.80 8.91 -3.64
C ASN A 41 4.49 9.71 -3.77
N LEU A 42 4.08 10.42 -2.70
CA LEU A 42 2.82 11.15 -2.64
C LEU A 42 2.92 12.51 -3.35
N PRO A 43 1.79 13.07 -3.85
CA PRO A 43 1.77 14.40 -4.46
C PRO A 43 2.11 15.50 -3.46
N SER A 44 2.50 16.68 -3.97
CA SER A 44 2.71 17.87 -3.15
C SER A 44 1.45 18.25 -2.35
N PRO A 45 1.58 19.00 -1.25
CA PRO A 45 0.44 19.51 -0.49
C PRO A 45 -0.58 20.28 -1.35
N SER A 46 -0.11 21.18 -2.22
CA SER A 46 -0.98 21.95 -3.11
C SER A 46 -1.79 21.05 -4.06
N LYS A 47 -1.13 20.05 -4.67
CA LYS A 47 -1.80 19.10 -5.55
C LYS A 47 -2.80 18.23 -4.79
N SER A 48 -2.45 17.82 -3.58
CA SER A 48 -3.33 17.04 -2.72
C SER A 48 -4.60 17.82 -2.33
N VAL A 49 -4.49 19.14 -2.08
CA VAL A 49 -5.66 19.99 -1.83
C VAL A 49 -6.58 20.08 -3.05
N GLU A 50 -6.04 20.14 -4.27
CA GLU A 50 -6.86 20.06 -5.50
C GLU A 50 -7.60 18.72 -5.58
N LEU A 51 -6.93 17.61 -5.27
CA LEU A 51 -7.51 16.27 -5.30
C LEU A 51 -8.59 16.08 -4.22
N ILE A 52 -8.38 16.62 -3.02
CA ILE A 52 -9.40 16.64 -1.95
C ILE A 52 -10.65 17.40 -2.41
N LYS A 53 -10.47 18.53 -3.11
CA LYS A 53 -11.58 19.28 -3.72
C LYS A 53 -12.27 18.49 -4.83
N SER A 54 -11.52 17.80 -5.69
CA SER A 54 -12.11 17.00 -6.79
C SER A 54 -12.91 15.80 -6.28
N LEU A 55 -12.47 15.18 -5.17
CA LEU A 55 -13.24 14.18 -4.44
C LEU A 55 -14.49 14.76 -3.75
N LYS A 56 -14.66 16.08 -3.79
CA LYS A 56 -15.73 16.80 -3.09
C LYS A 56 -15.71 16.48 -1.59
N ALA A 57 -14.56 16.34 -0.94
CA ALA A 57 -14.52 16.08 0.50
C ALA A 57 -15.19 17.21 1.29
N GLY A 58 -15.94 16.86 2.33
CA GLY A 58 -16.57 17.84 3.24
C GLY A 58 -15.60 18.43 4.28
N ARG A 59 -14.45 17.79 4.49
CA ARG A 59 -13.42 18.12 5.49
C ARG A 59 -12.17 17.25 5.30
N VAL A 60 -11.07 17.60 5.96
CA VAL A 60 -9.81 16.84 5.94
C VAL A 60 -9.27 16.61 7.35
N LYS A 61 -8.78 15.39 7.62
CA LYS A 61 -8.05 15.03 8.85
C LYS A 61 -6.57 14.89 8.53
N LEU A 62 -5.73 15.64 9.25
CA LEU A 62 -4.28 15.51 9.25
C LEU A 62 -3.84 14.76 10.51
N TYR A 63 -2.76 13.98 10.40
CA TYR A 63 -2.15 13.25 11.54
C TYR A 63 -1.05 14.05 12.24
N ASP A 64 -0.90 15.32 11.84
CA ASP A 64 0.00 16.29 12.45
C ASP A 64 -0.57 17.72 12.27
N ALA A 65 0.31 18.73 12.28
CA ALA A 65 0.00 20.10 11.90
C ALA A 65 1.02 20.62 10.87
N ASN A 66 1.24 19.87 9.78
CA ASN A 66 2.19 20.23 8.74
C ASN A 66 1.92 21.64 8.16
N PRO A 67 2.88 22.58 8.25
CA PRO A 67 2.68 23.97 7.85
C PRO A 67 2.42 24.13 6.35
N GLU A 68 3.07 23.34 5.50
CA GLU A 68 2.90 23.43 4.04
C GLU A 68 1.50 22.97 3.59
N ILE A 69 0.95 21.95 4.26
CA ILE A 69 -0.44 21.52 4.04
C ILE A 69 -1.41 22.57 4.55
N LEU A 70 -1.18 23.10 5.75
CA LEU A 70 -2.04 24.12 6.34
C LEU A 70 -2.07 25.40 5.49
N ASP A 71 -0.94 25.84 4.97
CA ASP A 71 -0.85 26.96 4.02
C ASP A 71 -1.57 26.64 2.71
N SER A 72 -1.44 25.41 2.18
CA SER A 72 -2.15 24.98 0.96
C SER A 72 -3.67 24.92 1.14
N LEU A 73 -4.16 24.72 2.37
CA LEU A 73 -5.58 24.73 2.73
C LEU A 73 -6.14 26.13 3.01
N SER A 74 -5.29 27.17 3.00
CA SER A 74 -5.67 28.56 3.20
C SER A 74 -6.73 29.02 2.19
N ASN A 75 -7.77 29.68 2.68
CA ASN A 75 -8.91 30.22 1.93
C ASN A 75 -9.69 29.18 1.10
N THR A 76 -9.50 27.88 1.36
CA THR A 76 -10.25 26.82 0.66
C THR A 76 -11.65 26.58 1.23
N ASN A 77 -11.90 27.10 2.44
CA ASN A 77 -13.10 26.83 3.26
C ASN A 77 -13.31 25.35 3.64
N ILE A 78 -12.35 24.46 3.36
CA ILE A 78 -12.40 23.06 3.79
C ILE A 78 -12.11 23.01 5.30
N PRO A 79 -13.01 22.48 6.13
CA PRO A 79 -12.75 22.26 7.55
C PRO A 79 -11.56 21.31 7.77
N VAL A 80 -10.64 21.71 8.63
CA VAL A 80 -9.41 20.96 8.94
C VAL A 80 -9.43 20.43 10.37
N THR A 81 -9.05 19.16 10.53
CA THR A 81 -8.64 18.57 11.80
C THR A 81 -7.12 18.46 11.80
N VAL A 82 -6.48 19.01 12.83
CA VAL A 82 -5.04 18.84 13.09
C VAL A 82 -4.83 17.95 14.32
N MET A 83 -3.66 17.34 14.43
CA MET A 83 -3.38 16.39 15.50
C MET A 83 -2.11 16.75 16.28
N VAL A 84 -2.23 16.68 17.61
CA VAL A 84 -1.10 16.72 18.55
C VAL A 84 -0.45 15.33 18.54
N PRO A 85 0.84 15.19 18.21
CA PRO A 85 1.52 13.90 18.19
C PRO A 85 1.52 13.19 19.54
N ASN A 86 1.48 11.85 19.54
CA ASN A 86 1.42 11.05 20.76
C ASN A 86 2.56 11.36 21.75
N GLY A 87 3.79 11.51 21.25
CA GLY A 87 4.99 11.71 22.08
C GLY A 87 5.04 13.03 22.86
N VAL A 88 4.20 14.02 22.53
CA VAL A 88 4.16 15.30 23.26
C VAL A 88 3.04 15.38 24.30
N ILE A 89 2.16 14.38 24.38
CA ILE A 89 0.98 14.39 25.28
C ILE A 89 1.43 14.41 26.74
N THR A 90 2.33 13.52 27.14
CA THR A 90 2.81 13.40 28.53
C THR A 90 3.46 14.68 29.06
N PRO A 91 4.45 15.30 28.39
CA PRO A 91 5.00 16.57 28.88
C PRO A 91 3.98 17.72 28.81
N MET A 92 3.10 17.75 27.80
CA MET A 92 2.05 18.75 27.70
C MET A 92 1.03 18.62 28.83
N ALA A 93 0.74 17.42 29.30
CA ALA A 93 -0.24 17.14 30.35
C ALA A 93 0.09 17.76 31.71
N SER A 94 1.36 18.14 31.96
CA SER A 94 1.76 18.87 33.17
C SER A 94 2.05 20.35 32.89
N ASN A 95 2.42 20.74 31.66
CA ASN A 95 2.92 22.07 31.34
C ASN A 95 1.97 22.88 30.40
N GLN A 96 1.35 23.95 30.94
CA GLN A 96 0.46 24.82 30.15
C GLN A 96 1.21 25.59 29.05
N THR A 97 2.48 25.96 29.26
CA THR A 97 3.28 26.69 28.27
C THR A 97 3.47 25.87 27.01
N LEU A 98 3.69 24.55 27.12
CA LEU A 98 3.79 23.67 25.96
C LEU A 98 2.48 23.63 25.14
N ALA A 99 1.33 23.63 25.80
CA ALA A 99 0.04 23.70 25.11
C ALA A 99 -0.18 25.08 24.45
N ASP A 100 0.22 26.17 25.11
CA ASP A 100 0.16 27.52 24.58
C ASP A 100 1.06 27.69 23.34
N ASP A 101 2.28 27.17 23.41
CA ASP A 101 3.23 27.21 22.29
C ASP A 101 2.76 26.37 21.12
N TRP A 102 2.22 25.18 21.38
CA TRP A 102 1.67 24.33 20.34
C TRP A 102 0.47 24.99 19.64
N ILE A 103 -0.49 25.53 20.39
CA ILE A 103 -1.66 26.22 19.81
C ILE A 103 -1.26 27.47 19.04
N ARG A 104 -0.33 28.27 19.58
CA ARG A 104 0.17 29.46 18.90
C ARG A 104 0.82 29.11 17.56
N SER A 105 1.68 28.10 17.54
CA SER A 105 2.49 27.73 16.38
C SER A 105 1.70 27.00 15.30
N ASN A 106 0.75 26.15 15.70
CA ASN A 106 0.09 25.20 14.81
C ASN A 106 -1.38 25.53 14.51
N VAL A 107 -2.01 26.42 15.29
CA VAL A 107 -3.43 26.78 15.11
C VAL A 107 -3.59 28.28 14.87
N VAL A 108 -3.11 29.11 15.80
CA VAL A 108 -3.27 30.58 15.73
C VAL A 108 -2.59 31.15 14.48
N ARG A 109 -1.41 30.63 14.12
CA ARG A 109 -0.65 31.04 12.94
C ARG A 109 -1.45 30.94 11.63
N PHE A 110 -2.33 29.95 11.50
CA PHE A 110 -3.01 29.64 10.24
C PHE A 110 -4.50 30.04 10.25
N TYR A 111 -5.07 30.28 11.43
CA TYR A 111 -6.49 30.63 11.59
C TYR A 111 -6.68 32.16 11.49
N PRO A 112 -7.72 32.68 10.79
CA PRO A 112 -8.85 31.96 10.21
C PRO A 112 -8.70 31.54 8.73
N GLN A 113 -7.59 31.87 8.07
CA GLN A 113 -7.42 31.61 6.64
C GLN A 113 -7.56 30.11 6.33
N THR A 114 -6.96 29.27 7.17
CA THR A 114 -7.20 27.82 7.18
C THR A 114 -8.25 27.50 8.22
N LEU A 115 -9.35 26.85 7.79
CA LEU A 115 -10.54 26.64 8.60
C LEU A 115 -10.37 25.46 9.58
N ILE A 116 -9.48 25.60 10.56
CA ILE A 116 -9.27 24.59 11.61
C ILE A 116 -10.52 24.51 12.49
N ARG A 117 -11.14 23.32 12.56
CA ARG A 117 -12.37 23.06 13.34
C ARG A 117 -12.17 22.10 14.49
N TYR A 118 -11.16 21.23 14.39
CA TYR A 118 -10.88 20.22 15.40
C TYR A 118 -9.38 20.14 15.69
N VAL A 119 -9.06 19.93 16.97
CA VAL A 119 -7.72 19.55 17.43
C VAL A 119 -7.85 18.18 18.08
N PHE A 120 -7.26 17.16 17.46
CA PHE A 120 -7.15 15.82 18.04
C PHE A 120 -5.90 15.77 18.91
N VAL A 121 -6.03 15.26 20.13
CA VAL A 121 -4.91 15.03 21.04
C VAL A 121 -4.57 13.55 20.97
N GLY A 122 -3.57 13.22 20.15
CA GLY A 122 -3.15 11.85 19.87
C GLY A 122 -4.05 11.09 18.89
N ASN A 123 -3.53 9.95 18.45
CA ASN A 123 -4.22 8.93 17.67
C ASN A 123 -4.18 7.60 18.41
N GLU A 124 -5.34 6.97 18.61
CA GLU A 124 -5.49 5.62 19.15
C GLU A 124 -4.65 5.37 20.41
N ILE A 125 -4.63 6.36 21.31
CA ILE A 125 -3.75 6.35 22.49
C ILE A 125 -3.94 5.10 23.34
N LEU A 126 -5.19 4.63 23.48
CA LEU A 126 -5.55 3.49 24.30
C LEU A 126 -5.24 2.12 23.67
N SER A 127 -4.81 2.10 22.42
CA SER A 127 -4.38 0.92 21.67
C SER A 127 -2.88 0.68 21.79
N GLN A 128 -2.13 1.70 22.23
CA GLN A 128 -0.69 1.62 22.48
C GLN A 128 -0.42 0.94 23.82
N PRO A 129 0.64 0.12 23.96
CA PRO A 129 0.96 -0.56 25.22
C PRO A 129 1.37 0.38 26.37
N ASP A 130 1.72 1.64 26.06
CA ASP A 130 2.13 2.63 27.05
C ASP A 130 0.95 3.18 27.87
N ASN A 131 0.88 2.78 29.14
CA ASN A 131 -0.15 3.25 30.06
C ASN A 131 0.08 4.68 30.59
N VAL A 132 1.30 5.23 30.49
CA VAL A 132 1.59 6.58 31.02
C VAL A 132 0.89 7.63 30.19
N THR A 133 0.98 7.52 28.86
CA THR A 133 0.31 8.46 27.95
C THR A 133 -1.21 8.41 28.10
N TRP A 134 -1.80 7.25 28.42
CA TRP A 134 -3.25 7.09 28.62
C TRP A 134 -3.79 8.04 29.70
N PHE A 135 -3.15 8.07 30.87
CA PHE A 135 -3.60 8.91 32.00
C PHE A 135 -3.34 10.40 31.78
N ASN A 136 -2.41 10.74 30.88
CA ASN A 136 -2.04 12.11 30.53
C ASN A 136 -2.89 12.72 29.40
N LEU A 137 -3.68 11.90 28.71
CA LEU A 137 -4.53 12.33 27.59
C LEU A 137 -5.50 13.47 27.96
N VAL A 138 -6.38 13.24 28.93
CA VAL A 138 -7.40 14.24 29.32
C VAL A 138 -6.77 15.50 29.95
N PRO A 139 -5.74 15.41 30.81
CA PRO A 139 -5.01 16.60 31.26
C PRO A 139 -4.39 17.43 30.13
N ALA A 140 -3.84 16.82 29.07
CA ALA A 140 -3.34 17.53 27.89
C ALA A 140 -4.48 18.20 27.11
N MET A 141 -5.59 17.49 26.88
CA MET A 141 -6.79 18.06 26.22
C MET A 141 -7.33 19.30 26.94
N ARG A 142 -7.33 19.30 28.28
CA ARG A 142 -7.73 20.47 29.09
C ARG A 142 -6.82 21.67 28.87
N ARG A 143 -5.51 21.47 28.75
CA ARG A 143 -4.53 22.55 28.52
C ARG A 143 -4.64 23.13 27.11
N ILE A 144 -4.80 22.26 26.11
CA ILE A 144 -5.13 22.65 24.73
C ILE A 144 -6.42 23.49 24.71
N ARG A 145 -7.47 23.04 25.40
CA ARG A 145 -8.73 23.80 25.47
C ARG A 145 -8.55 25.15 26.17
N LYS A 146 -7.80 25.21 27.27
CA LYS A 146 -7.49 26.47 27.96
C LYS A 146 -6.78 27.46 27.04
N SER A 147 -5.83 26.99 26.26
CA SER A 147 -5.11 27.81 25.28
C SER A 147 -6.01 28.31 24.14
N LEU A 148 -6.84 27.43 23.56
CA LEU A 148 -7.84 27.83 22.55
C LEU A 148 -8.80 28.91 23.09
N VAL A 149 -9.23 28.79 24.34
CA VAL A 149 -10.08 29.80 25.00
C VAL A 149 -9.34 31.13 25.17
N LYS A 150 -8.07 31.11 25.57
CA LYS A 150 -7.19 32.29 25.71
C LYS A 150 -7.07 33.08 24.39
N HIS A 151 -7.07 32.38 23.25
CA HIS A 151 -7.02 32.97 21.91
C HIS A 151 -8.41 33.24 21.28
N ASN A 152 -9.50 33.16 22.05
CA ASN A 152 -10.88 33.31 21.55
C ASN A 152 -11.32 32.29 20.47
N LEU A 153 -10.62 31.17 20.35
CA LEU A 153 -10.89 30.09 19.40
C LEU A 153 -11.88 29.05 19.96
N LYS A 154 -12.93 29.52 20.65
CA LYS A 154 -13.87 28.66 21.39
C LYS A 154 -14.66 27.69 20.49
N LYS A 155 -14.77 27.99 19.19
CA LYS A 155 -15.46 27.19 18.16
C LYS A 155 -14.66 25.95 17.73
N ILE A 156 -13.35 25.92 17.96
CA ILE A 156 -12.51 24.74 17.70
C ILE A 156 -12.79 23.70 18.79
N LYS A 157 -13.18 22.50 18.37
CA LYS A 157 -13.49 21.38 19.25
C LYS A 157 -12.23 20.56 19.53
N VAL A 158 -12.08 20.10 20.76
CA VAL A 158 -10.95 19.26 21.18
C VAL A 158 -11.45 17.83 21.35
N GLY A 159 -10.72 16.86 20.79
CA GLY A 159 -11.06 15.44 20.81
C GLY A 159 -9.81 14.56 20.79
N THR A 160 -10.00 13.26 20.64
CA THR A 160 -8.96 12.25 20.47
C THR A 160 -9.61 11.08 19.74
N SER A 161 -8.94 10.48 18.76
CA SER A 161 -9.45 9.29 18.06
C SER A 161 -9.17 8.04 18.88
N LEU A 162 -10.17 7.16 18.98
CA LEU A 162 -10.11 5.90 19.70
C LEU A 162 -10.47 4.75 18.75
N ALA A 163 -9.70 3.66 18.76
CA ALA A 163 -10.06 2.43 18.06
C ALA A 163 -11.04 1.59 18.89
N MET A 164 -11.72 0.63 18.28
CA MET A 164 -12.73 -0.22 18.95
C MET A 164 -12.17 -1.09 20.10
N ASP A 165 -10.86 -1.30 20.17
CA ASP A 165 -10.19 -2.06 21.24
C ASP A 165 -10.24 -1.36 22.62
N ASN A 166 -10.81 -0.15 22.70
CA ASN A 166 -11.19 0.49 23.96
C ASN A 166 -12.45 -0.10 24.61
N LEU A 167 -13.20 -0.96 23.90
CA LEU A 167 -14.31 -1.75 24.43
C LEU A 167 -13.84 -3.15 24.84
N GLU A 168 -14.27 -3.63 26.01
CA GLU A 168 -14.09 -5.04 26.42
C GLU A 168 -15.28 -5.91 25.99
N VAL A 169 -16.47 -5.32 25.91
CA VAL A 169 -17.69 -5.98 25.42
C VAL A 169 -18.26 -5.10 24.32
N TYR A 170 -18.50 -5.68 23.15
CA TYR A 170 -19.10 -5.01 22.00
C TYR A 170 -20.17 -5.86 21.30
N PHE A 171 -20.36 -7.11 21.74
CA PHE A 171 -21.39 -8.02 21.22
C PHE A 171 -22.10 -8.75 22.38
N PRO A 172 -23.45 -8.81 22.38
CA PRO A 172 -24.35 -8.03 21.52
C PRO A 172 -24.18 -6.51 21.74
N PRO A 173 -24.52 -5.63 20.79
CA PRO A 173 -24.31 -4.18 20.89
C PRO A 173 -24.86 -3.56 22.16
N SER A 174 -26.05 -3.98 22.59
CA SER A 174 -26.70 -3.52 23.84
C SER A 174 -25.90 -3.78 25.11
N SER A 175 -24.97 -4.72 25.08
CA SER A 175 -24.06 -5.05 26.18
C SER A 175 -22.75 -4.28 26.13
N GLY A 176 -22.61 -3.32 25.20
CA GLY A 176 -21.43 -2.50 24.99
C GLY A 176 -20.86 -1.94 26.30
N LYS A 177 -19.56 -2.17 26.54
CA LYS A 177 -18.82 -1.69 27.72
C LYS A 177 -17.37 -1.36 27.35
N PHE A 178 -16.91 -0.22 27.86
CA PHE A 178 -15.49 0.15 27.82
C PHE A 178 -14.65 -0.78 28.69
N ARG A 179 -13.38 -0.98 28.33
CA ARG A 179 -12.44 -1.76 29.13
C ARG A 179 -12.38 -1.24 30.56
N THR A 180 -12.59 -2.13 31.53
CA THR A 180 -12.55 -1.82 32.96
C THR A 180 -11.23 -1.17 33.39
N SER A 181 -10.11 -1.57 32.80
CA SER A 181 -8.76 -1.04 33.10
C SER A 181 -8.59 0.47 32.85
N VAL A 182 -9.38 1.07 31.96
CA VAL A 182 -9.29 2.50 31.59
C VAL A 182 -10.60 3.27 31.81
N THR A 183 -11.68 2.59 32.18
CA THR A 183 -13.02 3.18 32.25
C THR A 183 -13.09 4.35 33.24
N ASP A 184 -12.69 4.13 34.49
CA ASP A 184 -12.80 5.16 35.54
C ASP A 184 -11.69 6.20 35.48
N SER A 185 -10.50 5.77 35.08
CA SER A 185 -9.27 6.57 35.10
C SER A 185 -9.09 7.45 33.86
N VAL A 186 -9.61 7.04 32.70
CA VAL A 186 -9.41 7.76 31.43
C VAL A 186 -10.73 8.04 30.70
N ILE A 187 -11.56 7.02 30.47
CA ILE A 187 -12.77 7.17 29.64
C ILE A 187 -13.80 8.07 30.31
N LYS A 188 -14.19 7.85 31.57
CA LYS A 188 -15.15 8.74 32.25
C LYS A 188 -14.66 10.20 32.32
N PRO A 189 -13.37 10.49 32.64
CA PRO A 189 -12.82 11.84 32.51
C PRO A 189 -12.90 12.42 31.09
N LEU A 190 -12.65 11.61 30.06
CA LEU A 190 -12.77 12.00 28.65
C LEU A 190 -14.22 12.33 28.30
N LEU A 191 -15.17 11.43 28.60
CA LEU A 191 -16.60 11.61 28.38
C LEU A 191 -17.12 12.87 29.08
N ARG A 192 -16.68 13.11 30.33
CA ARG A 192 -16.99 14.35 31.06
C ARG A 192 -16.48 15.59 30.32
N PHE A 193 -15.24 15.55 29.85
CA PHE A 193 -14.62 16.65 29.13
C PHE A 193 -15.33 16.96 27.81
N ILE A 194 -15.59 15.96 26.97
CA ILE A 194 -16.25 16.16 25.67
C ILE A 194 -17.71 16.55 25.83
N ASN A 195 -18.41 16.04 26.85
CA ASN A 195 -19.77 16.46 27.17
C ASN A 195 -19.81 17.95 27.58
N HIS A 196 -18.93 18.36 28.51
CA HIS A 196 -18.86 19.76 28.97
C HIS A 196 -18.47 20.73 27.85
N THR A 197 -17.56 20.32 26.96
CA THR A 197 -17.10 21.15 25.84
C THR A 197 -17.98 21.04 24.59
N LYS A 198 -19.08 20.26 24.65
CA LYS A 198 -19.95 19.95 23.51
C LYS A 198 -19.17 19.41 22.31
N SER A 199 -18.11 18.66 22.54
CA SER A 199 -17.31 18.00 21.51
C SER A 199 -18.03 16.72 21.02
N PHE A 200 -17.29 15.81 20.40
CA PHE A 200 -17.77 14.50 19.96
C PHE A 200 -16.93 13.40 20.61
N PHE A 201 -17.49 12.20 20.66
CA PHE A 201 -16.69 10.99 20.84
C PHE A 201 -16.23 10.54 19.46
N PHE A 202 -14.92 10.59 19.24
CA PHE A 202 -14.30 10.30 17.95
C PHE A 202 -13.83 8.84 17.96
N ILE A 203 -14.37 8.02 17.06
CA ILE A 203 -14.13 6.58 17.03
C ILE A 203 -13.72 6.13 15.63
N ASP A 204 -12.68 5.30 15.57
CA ASP A 204 -12.19 4.64 14.36
C ASP A 204 -12.90 3.28 14.22
N LEU A 205 -13.56 3.06 13.08
CA LEU A 205 -14.49 1.95 12.86
C LEU A 205 -14.20 1.25 11.53
N TYR A 206 -13.80 -0.01 11.60
CA TYR A 206 -13.41 -0.79 10.43
C TYR A 206 -14.14 -2.15 10.41
N PRO A 207 -15.31 -2.23 9.77
CA PRO A 207 -16.01 -3.48 9.51
C PRO A 207 -15.12 -4.54 8.83
N TYR A 208 -14.17 -4.11 7.98
CA TYR A 208 -13.16 -4.97 7.36
C TYR A 208 -12.45 -5.88 8.36
N PHE A 209 -11.87 -5.33 9.44
CA PHE A 209 -11.09 -6.14 10.39
C PHE A 209 -11.95 -7.14 11.16
N VAL A 210 -13.19 -6.74 11.51
CA VAL A 210 -14.14 -7.61 12.20
C VAL A 210 -14.57 -8.77 11.29
N TRP A 211 -14.86 -8.49 10.02
CA TRP A 211 -15.19 -9.50 9.04
C TRP A 211 -14.01 -10.43 8.73
N ALA A 212 -12.83 -9.87 8.42
CA ALA A 212 -11.64 -10.64 8.06
C ALA A 212 -11.18 -11.59 9.19
N ALA A 213 -11.41 -11.21 10.45
CA ALA A 213 -11.14 -12.08 11.61
C ALA A 213 -12.16 -13.22 11.78
N ASN A 214 -13.36 -13.09 11.23
CA ASN A 214 -14.44 -14.08 11.39
C ASN A 214 -15.32 -14.21 10.13
N PRO A 215 -14.74 -14.53 8.96
CA PRO A 215 -15.43 -14.48 7.67
C PRO A 215 -16.51 -15.57 7.52
N THR A 216 -16.46 -16.61 8.35
CA THR A 216 -17.43 -17.71 8.34
C THR A 216 -18.74 -17.33 9.03
N ASN A 217 -18.69 -16.50 10.08
CA ASN A 217 -19.87 -16.14 10.88
C ASN A 217 -20.38 -14.73 10.58
N VAL A 218 -19.53 -13.87 10.03
CA VAL A 218 -19.89 -12.52 9.60
C VAL A 218 -19.98 -12.54 8.07
N SER A 219 -21.19 -12.32 7.54
CA SER A 219 -21.39 -12.21 6.09
C SER A 219 -20.59 -11.03 5.53
N LEU A 220 -19.88 -11.24 4.42
CA LEU A 220 -19.14 -10.18 3.72
C LEU A 220 -20.09 -9.06 3.29
N ASP A 221 -21.23 -9.45 2.75
CA ASP A 221 -22.32 -8.59 2.32
C ASP A 221 -22.84 -7.68 3.46
N TYR A 222 -22.95 -8.23 4.69
CA TYR A 222 -23.31 -7.46 5.89
C TYR A 222 -22.21 -6.48 6.32
N ALA A 223 -20.94 -6.83 6.11
CA ALA A 223 -19.79 -5.96 6.37
C ALA A 223 -19.61 -4.85 5.30
N LEU A 224 -20.03 -5.12 4.06
CA LEU A 224 -19.98 -4.21 2.92
C LEU A 224 -21.17 -3.25 2.82
N LEU A 225 -22.13 -3.33 3.77
CA LEU A 225 -23.37 -2.55 3.76
C LEU A 225 -24.20 -2.82 2.49
N GLU A 226 -24.12 -4.03 1.96
CA GLU A 226 -24.89 -4.43 0.78
C GLU A 226 -26.37 -4.62 1.14
N PRO A 227 -27.31 -4.23 0.26
CA PRO A 227 -28.72 -4.54 0.45
C PRO A 227 -28.96 -6.03 0.22
N ASN A 228 -29.21 -6.78 1.30
CA ASN A 228 -29.56 -8.20 1.26
C ASN A 228 -30.35 -8.60 2.53
N ASP A 229 -30.74 -9.86 2.62
CA ASP A 229 -31.52 -10.41 3.74
C ASP A 229 -30.66 -10.74 4.99
N SER A 230 -29.36 -10.42 4.99
CA SER A 230 -28.50 -10.58 6.18
C SER A 230 -28.78 -9.44 7.16
N PHE A 231 -29.37 -9.77 8.30
CA PHE A 231 -29.54 -8.86 9.42
C PHE A 231 -29.20 -9.57 10.73
N TYR A 232 -28.87 -8.79 11.74
CA TYR A 232 -28.66 -9.26 13.10
C TYR A 232 -29.70 -8.62 14.03
N VAL A 233 -30.40 -9.43 14.81
CA VAL A 233 -31.29 -8.93 15.87
C VAL A 233 -30.60 -9.11 17.22
N ASP A 234 -30.39 -8.00 17.92
CA ASP A 234 -29.87 -8.01 19.29
C ASP A 234 -30.94 -8.57 20.23
N GLY A 235 -30.69 -9.76 20.78
CA GLY A 235 -31.66 -10.47 21.64
C GLY A 235 -31.99 -9.77 22.97
N VAL A 236 -31.22 -8.76 23.39
CA VAL A 236 -31.48 -8.01 24.62
C VAL A 236 -32.21 -6.71 24.33
N SER A 237 -31.78 -5.94 23.33
CA SER A 237 -32.43 -4.65 23.00
C SER A 237 -33.59 -4.77 22.02
N GLY A 238 -33.67 -5.87 21.27
CA GLY A 238 -34.61 -6.05 20.16
C GLY A 238 -34.26 -5.23 18.91
N LEU A 239 -33.13 -4.53 18.91
CA LEU A 239 -32.70 -3.71 17.77
C LEU A 239 -32.22 -4.61 16.62
N MET A 240 -32.70 -4.30 15.41
CA MET A 240 -32.30 -4.97 14.18
C MET A 240 -31.24 -4.14 13.47
N TYR A 241 -30.12 -4.78 13.16
CA TYR A 241 -28.99 -4.22 12.46
C TYR A 241 -28.94 -4.79 11.05
N THR A 242 -28.83 -3.91 10.07
CA THR A 242 -28.80 -4.28 8.65
C THR A 242 -27.40 -4.30 8.07
N ASN A 243 -26.43 -3.77 8.82
CA ASN A 243 -25.02 -3.83 8.47
C ASN A 243 -24.15 -3.77 9.73
N LEU A 244 -22.91 -4.22 9.56
CA LEU A 244 -21.94 -4.31 10.65
C LEU A 244 -21.54 -2.93 11.21
N LEU A 245 -21.53 -1.88 10.39
CA LEU A 245 -21.17 -0.54 10.84
C LEU A 245 -22.18 0.03 11.84
N GLU A 246 -23.49 -0.10 11.57
CA GLU A 246 -24.57 0.25 12.51
C GLU A 246 -24.41 -0.49 13.84
N GLN A 247 -24.10 -1.79 13.77
CA GLN A 247 -23.89 -2.65 14.93
C GLN A 247 -22.72 -2.19 15.80
N MET A 248 -21.59 -1.87 15.16
CA MET A 248 -20.39 -1.37 15.85
C MET A 248 -20.62 0.02 16.48
N LEU A 249 -21.30 0.93 15.76
CA LEU A 249 -21.64 2.26 16.27
C LEU A 249 -22.51 2.18 17.52
N ASP A 250 -23.51 1.30 17.52
CA ASP A 250 -24.40 1.15 18.67
C ASP A 250 -23.72 0.51 19.87
N ALA A 251 -22.78 -0.42 19.67
CA ALA A 251 -21.95 -0.93 20.76
C ALA A 251 -21.23 0.20 21.51
N VAL A 252 -20.73 1.21 20.78
CA VAL A 252 -20.11 2.40 21.38
C VAL A 252 -21.14 3.28 22.09
N TYR A 253 -22.32 3.49 21.51
CA TYR A 253 -23.40 4.24 22.18
C TYR A 253 -23.84 3.57 23.48
N PHE A 254 -23.99 2.25 23.51
CA PHE A 254 -24.32 1.50 24.72
C PHE A 254 -23.19 1.53 25.73
N ALA A 255 -21.92 1.47 25.31
CA ALA A 255 -20.77 1.67 26.20
C ALA A 255 -20.77 3.06 26.85
N MET A 256 -21.06 4.12 26.09
CA MET A 256 -21.22 5.48 26.65
C MET A 256 -22.41 5.57 27.60
N LYS A 257 -23.55 4.92 27.28
CA LYS A 257 -24.71 4.83 28.18
C LYS A 257 -24.33 4.16 29.49
N ALA A 258 -23.65 3.00 29.44
CA ALA A 258 -23.19 2.26 30.62
C ALA A 258 -22.21 3.08 31.48
N ALA A 259 -21.37 3.92 30.85
CA ALA A 259 -20.48 4.85 31.54
C ALA A 259 -21.18 6.12 32.09
N GLY A 260 -22.48 6.28 31.87
CA GLY A 260 -23.29 7.41 32.38
C GLY A 260 -23.43 8.61 31.44
N TYR A 261 -23.10 8.47 30.15
CA TYR A 261 -23.12 9.56 29.17
C TYR A 261 -23.90 9.22 27.88
N PRO A 262 -25.22 8.97 27.95
CA PRO A 262 -26.03 8.46 26.82
C PRO A 262 -26.28 9.45 25.67
N ASN A 263 -25.89 10.73 25.84
CA ASN A 263 -26.24 11.83 24.94
C ASN A 263 -25.04 12.41 24.19
N ILE A 264 -23.84 11.85 24.39
CA ILE A 264 -22.66 12.27 23.62
C ILE A 264 -22.84 11.83 22.17
N ARG A 265 -22.55 12.75 21.23
CA ARG A 265 -22.64 12.49 19.79
C ARG A 265 -21.36 11.81 19.31
N LEU A 266 -21.51 10.87 18.39
CA LEU A 266 -20.39 10.22 17.71
C LEU A 266 -19.89 11.04 16.52
N PHE A 267 -18.61 10.84 16.21
CA PHE A 267 -17.96 11.25 14.99
C PHE A 267 -17.10 10.06 14.54
N ILE A 268 -17.29 9.57 13.32
CA ILE A 268 -16.48 8.49 12.76
C ILE A 268 -15.13 9.08 12.35
N ALA A 269 -14.13 8.91 13.20
CA ALA A 269 -12.82 9.53 13.01
C ALA A 269 -12.03 8.87 11.88
N GLU A 270 -12.29 7.59 11.63
CA GLU A 270 -11.80 6.82 10.48
C GLU A 270 -12.76 5.68 10.16
N THR A 271 -12.92 5.41 8.86
CA THR A 271 -13.50 4.17 8.37
C THR A 271 -13.09 3.94 6.93
N GLY A 272 -12.88 2.70 6.53
CA GLY A 272 -12.44 2.39 5.17
C GLY A 272 -12.31 0.89 4.94
N TRP A 273 -11.92 0.54 3.72
CA TRP A 273 -11.70 -0.85 3.32
C TRP A 273 -10.50 -0.92 2.37
N PRO A 274 -9.55 -1.85 2.60
CA PRO A 274 -8.32 -1.90 1.81
C PRO A 274 -8.56 -2.45 0.40
N ASN A 275 -7.93 -1.83 -0.60
CA ASN A 275 -8.00 -2.20 -2.02
C ASN A 275 -6.98 -3.26 -2.45
N GLY A 276 -6.12 -3.70 -1.54
CA GLY A 276 -5.08 -4.70 -1.75
C GLY A 276 -4.46 -5.10 -0.41
N GLY A 277 -3.67 -6.17 -0.40
CA GLY A 277 -3.07 -6.70 0.82
C GLY A 277 -2.16 -7.88 0.53
N ASP A 278 -1.61 -8.47 1.60
CA ASP A 278 -0.86 -9.71 1.49
C ASP A 278 -1.78 -10.89 1.16
N VAL A 279 -1.22 -12.06 0.82
CA VAL A 279 -1.99 -13.23 0.37
C VAL A 279 -2.99 -13.72 1.43
N ASP A 280 -2.63 -13.62 2.71
CA ASP A 280 -3.48 -14.02 3.83
C ASP A 280 -4.50 -12.96 4.27
N GLN A 281 -4.51 -11.79 3.64
CA GLN A 281 -5.46 -10.70 3.93
C GLN A 281 -6.64 -10.75 2.97
N ILE A 282 -7.59 -11.63 3.32
CA ILE A 282 -8.80 -11.86 2.55
C ILE A 282 -9.65 -10.61 2.41
N GLY A 283 -10.39 -10.50 1.31
CA GLY A 283 -11.31 -9.42 0.99
C GLY A 283 -10.69 -8.04 0.80
N ALA A 284 -9.37 -7.90 0.96
CA ALA A 284 -8.63 -6.69 0.61
C ALA A 284 -8.44 -6.63 -0.91
N ASN A 285 -9.39 -6.02 -1.62
CA ASN A 285 -9.38 -5.89 -3.07
C ASN A 285 -10.17 -4.65 -3.54
N VAL A 286 -9.89 -4.21 -4.76
CA VAL A 286 -10.49 -3.02 -5.39
C VAL A 286 -12.03 -3.07 -5.39
N TYR A 287 -12.63 -4.25 -5.62
CA TYR A 287 -14.08 -4.40 -5.66
C TYR A 287 -14.73 -4.09 -4.31
N ASN A 288 -14.31 -4.80 -3.27
CA ASN A 288 -14.85 -4.64 -1.91
C ASN A 288 -14.57 -3.23 -1.37
N ALA A 289 -13.37 -2.69 -1.65
CA ALA A 289 -13.02 -1.33 -1.24
C ALA A 289 -13.93 -0.27 -1.87
N ALA A 290 -14.21 -0.41 -3.17
CA ALA A 290 -15.16 0.45 -3.85
C ALA A 290 -16.56 0.32 -3.22
N VAL A 291 -17.07 -0.91 -3.10
CA VAL A 291 -18.40 -1.20 -2.56
C VAL A 291 -18.58 -0.60 -1.17
N TYR A 292 -17.68 -0.91 -0.23
CA TYR A 292 -17.75 -0.41 1.14
C TYR A 292 -17.78 1.12 1.20
N ASN A 293 -16.79 1.76 0.57
CA ASN A 293 -16.64 3.22 0.65
C ASN A 293 -17.82 3.95 -0.01
N ARG A 294 -18.36 3.43 -1.13
CA ARG A 294 -19.55 4.01 -1.77
C ARG A 294 -20.80 3.83 -0.91
N ASN A 295 -21.00 2.65 -0.32
CA ASN A 295 -22.17 2.35 0.52
C ASN A 295 -22.14 3.17 1.82
N VAL A 296 -20.98 3.30 2.48
CA VAL A 296 -20.89 4.13 3.70
C VAL A 296 -21.10 5.61 3.38
N ILE A 297 -20.57 6.12 2.27
CA ILE A 297 -20.83 7.52 1.85
C ILE A 297 -22.32 7.73 1.62
N LYS A 298 -22.99 6.81 0.92
CA LYS A 298 -24.44 6.86 0.70
C LYS A 298 -25.20 6.86 2.03
N MET A 299 -24.92 5.90 2.91
CA MET A 299 -25.54 5.77 4.23
C MET A 299 -25.43 7.07 5.05
N LEU A 300 -24.26 7.71 5.04
CA LEU A 300 -23.98 8.91 5.84
C LEU A 300 -24.59 10.19 5.27
N THR A 301 -24.94 10.20 3.98
CA THR A 301 -25.42 11.40 3.27
C THR A 301 -26.90 11.35 2.89
N GLU A 302 -27.53 10.17 2.99
CA GLU A 302 -28.95 9.97 2.73
C GLU A 302 -29.82 10.88 3.63
N LYS A 303 -30.89 11.44 3.06
CA LYS A 303 -31.86 12.29 3.77
C LYS A 303 -33.26 11.65 3.72
N PRO A 304 -34.01 11.59 4.84
CA PRO A 304 -33.59 11.96 6.20
C PRO A 304 -32.40 11.11 6.67
N TYR A 305 -31.54 11.67 7.52
CA TYR A 305 -30.35 10.94 7.97
C TYR A 305 -30.75 9.60 8.58
N ARG A 306 -30.04 8.53 8.23
CA ARG A 306 -30.37 7.20 8.74
C ARG A 306 -30.02 7.08 10.23
N GLY A 307 -28.82 7.53 10.61
CA GLY A 307 -28.28 7.31 11.95
C GLY A 307 -28.00 5.81 12.17
N THR A 308 -28.35 5.30 13.34
CA THR A 308 -28.28 3.88 13.70
C THR A 308 -29.61 3.42 14.31
N PRO A 309 -29.86 2.09 14.46
CA PRO A 309 -31.06 1.61 15.15
C PRO A 309 -31.27 2.21 16.56
N TYR A 310 -30.21 2.37 17.36
CA TYR A 310 -30.32 2.98 18.69
C TYR A 310 -30.39 4.53 18.66
N LYS A 311 -29.79 5.18 17.66
CA LYS A 311 -29.82 6.65 17.46
C LYS A 311 -30.27 7.01 16.04
N PRO A 312 -31.54 6.79 15.70
CA PRO A 312 -32.05 7.06 14.35
C PRO A 312 -32.11 8.57 14.09
N PHE A 313 -32.07 8.97 12.81
CA PHE A 313 -32.23 10.37 12.40
C PHE A 313 -31.13 11.34 12.88
N VAL A 314 -29.98 10.80 13.27
CA VAL A 314 -28.81 11.59 13.69
C VAL A 314 -27.76 11.61 12.58
N ALA A 315 -27.30 12.83 12.24
CA ALA A 315 -26.16 13.03 11.35
C ALA A 315 -24.86 12.49 11.99
N LEU A 316 -24.15 11.63 11.26
CA LEU A 316 -22.88 11.04 11.66
C LEU A 316 -21.75 11.67 10.83
N PRO A 317 -21.10 12.74 11.32
CA PRO A 317 -19.93 13.28 10.63
C PRO A 317 -18.79 12.26 10.63
N SER A 318 -18.05 12.19 9.53
CA SER A 318 -17.05 11.15 9.32
C SER A 318 -15.80 11.62 8.56
N PHE A 319 -14.75 10.77 8.60
CA PHE A 319 -13.66 10.74 7.65
C PHE A 319 -13.52 9.34 7.03
N ILE A 320 -13.37 9.28 5.71
CA ILE A 320 -12.99 8.06 5.00
C ILE A 320 -11.46 7.91 5.05
N PHE A 321 -10.99 6.76 5.49
CA PHE A 321 -9.58 6.38 5.53
C PHE A 321 -9.24 5.56 4.27
N ALA A 322 -8.37 6.04 3.38
CA ALA A 322 -7.63 7.32 3.38
C ALA A 322 -7.49 7.92 1.98
N LEU A 323 -6.90 9.12 1.87
CA LEU A 323 -6.72 9.81 0.59
C LEU A 323 -5.85 9.01 -0.39
N TYR A 324 -4.74 8.44 0.08
CA TYR A 324 -3.76 7.74 -0.76
C TYR A 324 -3.46 6.32 -0.25
N ASN A 325 -2.99 5.47 -1.15
CA ASN A 325 -2.19 4.30 -0.78
C ASN A 325 -0.83 4.79 -0.25
N GLU A 326 -0.50 4.44 0.99
CA GLU A 326 0.64 4.96 1.75
C GLU A 326 1.74 3.90 1.85
N ASN A 327 2.68 3.90 0.90
CA ASN A 327 3.61 2.78 0.68
C ASN A 327 4.64 2.56 1.80
N THR A 328 4.83 3.51 2.72
CA THR A 328 5.76 3.35 3.85
C THR A 328 5.04 3.05 5.16
N LYS A 329 3.72 2.76 5.15
CA LYS A 329 3.01 2.32 6.35
C LYS A 329 3.52 0.94 6.81
N PRO A 330 3.95 0.81 8.07
CA PRO A 330 4.39 -0.46 8.62
C PRO A 330 3.23 -1.41 8.86
N GLY A 331 3.54 -2.68 9.11
CA GLY A 331 2.55 -3.70 9.45
C GLY A 331 1.99 -4.45 8.24
N PRO A 332 0.77 -5.01 8.35
CA PRO A 332 0.16 -5.84 7.32
C PRO A 332 0.09 -5.17 5.94
N GLY A 333 0.13 -5.96 4.86
CA GLY A 333 -0.15 -5.59 3.47
C GLY A 333 -1.21 -4.51 3.27
N THR A 334 -2.34 -4.68 3.93
CA THR A 334 -3.52 -3.82 3.84
C THR A 334 -3.23 -2.39 4.23
N GLU A 335 -2.33 -2.15 5.18
CA GLU A 335 -2.00 -0.79 5.66
C GLU A 335 -1.53 0.14 4.54
N ARG A 336 -0.92 -0.42 3.49
CA ARG A 336 -0.41 0.33 2.33
C ARG A 336 -1.47 0.54 1.24
N HIS A 337 -2.69 0.05 1.45
CA HIS A 337 -3.72 -0.06 0.41
C HIS A 337 -5.10 0.45 0.85
N PHE A 338 -5.21 1.45 1.73
CA PHE A 338 -6.50 2.05 2.11
C PHE A 338 -6.93 3.25 1.23
N GLY A 339 -6.10 3.64 0.27
CA GLY A 339 -6.30 4.84 -0.54
C GLY A 339 -7.57 4.81 -1.39
N LEU A 340 -8.23 5.97 -1.46
CA LEU A 340 -9.16 6.30 -2.53
C LEU A 340 -8.41 6.59 -3.85
N LEU A 341 -7.19 7.13 -3.74
CA LEU A 341 -6.32 7.48 -4.85
C LEU A 341 -5.00 6.69 -4.80
N TYR A 342 -4.44 6.40 -5.97
CA TYR A 342 -3.03 6.04 -6.09
C TYR A 342 -2.13 7.26 -5.82
N PRO A 343 -0.84 7.05 -5.50
CA PRO A 343 0.11 8.15 -5.27
C PRO A 343 0.28 9.12 -6.46
N ASN A 344 -0.04 8.68 -7.68
CA ASN A 344 -0.04 9.55 -8.86
C ASN A 344 -1.30 10.46 -8.96
N GLY A 345 -2.22 10.40 -7.99
CA GLY A 345 -3.46 11.16 -7.94
C GLY A 345 -4.64 10.58 -8.75
N THR A 346 -4.46 9.44 -9.41
CA THR A 346 -5.57 8.75 -10.10
C THR A 346 -6.41 7.94 -9.13
N ASN A 347 -7.69 7.77 -9.44
CA ASN A 347 -8.61 6.96 -8.63
C ASN A 347 -8.18 5.50 -8.62
N VAL A 348 -8.19 4.85 -7.44
CA VAL A 348 -8.13 3.38 -7.35
C VAL A 348 -9.41 2.77 -7.92
N TYR A 349 -10.54 3.41 -7.62
CA TYR A 349 -11.85 3.13 -8.18
C TYR A 349 -12.64 4.45 -8.25
N PRO A 350 -13.58 4.62 -9.21
CA PRO A 350 -14.35 5.86 -9.31
C PRO A 350 -15.12 6.18 -8.02
N ILE A 351 -14.86 7.32 -7.39
CA ILE A 351 -15.50 7.71 -6.13
C ILE A 351 -15.56 9.23 -5.97
N ASP A 352 -16.61 9.71 -5.31
CA ASP A 352 -16.65 11.04 -4.70
C ASP A 352 -17.35 11.00 -3.33
N LEU A 353 -17.07 11.99 -2.48
CA LEU A 353 -17.58 12.08 -1.12
C LEU A 353 -18.85 12.94 -1.00
N SER A 354 -19.56 13.19 -2.12
CA SER A 354 -20.74 14.04 -2.13
C SER A 354 -22.02 13.34 -1.71
N GLY A 355 -22.05 12.00 -1.73
CA GLY A 355 -23.27 11.23 -1.51
C GLY A 355 -24.21 11.17 -2.71
N LYS A 356 -23.87 11.86 -3.80
CA LYS A 356 -24.71 11.98 -5.01
C LYS A 356 -24.21 11.17 -6.18
N THR A 357 -23.12 10.42 -6.01
CA THR A 357 -22.67 9.49 -7.03
C THR A 357 -23.82 8.49 -7.27
N PRO A 358 -24.41 8.43 -8.48
CA PRO A 358 -25.45 7.46 -8.80
C PRO A 358 -24.97 6.06 -8.44
N GLU A 359 -25.90 5.14 -8.13
CA GLU A 359 -25.60 3.72 -7.87
C GLU A 359 -24.50 3.27 -8.83
N PRO A 360 -23.27 3.12 -8.33
CA PRO A 360 -22.14 3.09 -9.22
C PRO A 360 -22.25 1.80 -9.98
N ASP A 361 -22.41 1.92 -11.30
CA ASP A 361 -22.44 0.78 -12.18
C ASP A 361 -21.19 -0.04 -11.84
N ARG A 362 -21.39 -1.22 -11.24
CA ARG A 362 -20.30 -2.11 -10.82
C ARG A 362 -19.52 -2.60 -12.05
N LYS A 363 -20.04 -2.33 -13.26
CA LYS A 363 -19.35 -2.51 -14.52
C LYS A 363 -17.99 -1.82 -14.50
N GLY A 364 -16.96 -2.63 -14.75
CA GLY A 364 -15.58 -2.17 -14.84
C GLY A 364 -14.77 -2.33 -13.56
N LEU A 365 -15.37 -2.72 -12.43
CA LEU A 365 -14.58 -3.14 -11.27
C LEU A 365 -13.99 -4.55 -11.51
N PRO A 366 -12.71 -4.79 -11.13
CA PRO A 366 -12.12 -6.12 -11.18
C PRO A 366 -12.92 -7.11 -10.33
N VAL A 367 -13.08 -8.35 -10.79
CA VAL A 367 -13.73 -9.41 -9.99
C VAL A 367 -12.86 -9.72 -8.76
N PRO A 368 -13.42 -9.78 -7.53
CA PRO A 368 -12.64 -10.10 -6.34
C PRO A 368 -12.14 -11.55 -6.40
N THR A 369 -10.85 -11.77 -6.12
CA THR A 369 -10.21 -13.10 -6.17
C THR A 369 -9.78 -13.65 -4.82
N ASN A 370 -9.91 -12.86 -3.73
CA ASN A 370 -9.40 -13.20 -2.40
C ASN A 370 -10.45 -13.07 -1.30
N ASN A 371 -11.76 -13.19 -1.58
CA ASN A 371 -12.80 -13.12 -0.55
C ASN A 371 -12.81 -14.35 0.38
N GLU A 372 -12.10 -15.41 0.01
CA GLU A 372 -11.98 -16.65 0.76
C GLU A 372 -10.54 -16.86 1.23
N PRO A 373 -10.33 -17.49 2.41
CA PRO A 373 -9.00 -17.86 2.87
C PRO A 373 -8.22 -18.66 1.84
N TYR A 374 -6.98 -18.25 1.59
CA TYR A 374 -6.09 -18.99 0.70
C TYR A 374 -5.79 -20.37 1.30
N LYS A 375 -6.05 -21.43 0.52
CA LYS A 375 -5.94 -22.84 0.97
C LYS A 375 -4.54 -23.43 0.79
N GLY A 376 -3.65 -22.75 0.07
CA GLY A 376 -2.29 -23.22 -0.18
C GLY A 376 -1.28 -22.77 0.88
N LYS A 377 -0.02 -23.14 0.67
CA LYS A 377 1.10 -22.63 1.48
C LYS A 377 1.48 -21.21 1.06
N ILE A 378 1.82 -20.41 2.06
CA ILE A 378 2.29 -19.02 1.90
C ILE A 378 3.67 -18.93 2.53
N TRP A 379 4.59 -18.29 1.82
CA TRP A 379 5.95 -18.03 2.30
C TRP A 379 6.17 -16.52 2.42
N CYS A 380 7.01 -16.13 3.38
CA CYS A 380 7.48 -14.75 3.51
C CYS A 380 8.91 -14.66 3.01
N VAL A 381 9.12 -14.01 1.87
CA VAL A 381 10.40 -14.04 1.14
C VAL A 381 10.97 -12.65 1.00
N ALA A 382 12.28 -12.54 0.79
CA ALA A 382 12.91 -11.26 0.52
C ALA A 382 12.41 -10.68 -0.80
N GLU A 383 12.10 -9.38 -0.83
CA GLU A 383 11.65 -8.68 -2.03
C GLU A 383 12.77 -8.64 -3.08
N HIS A 384 12.40 -8.79 -4.35
CA HIS A 384 13.37 -8.76 -5.44
C HIS A 384 13.88 -7.34 -5.66
N GLY A 385 15.19 -7.12 -5.50
CA GLY A 385 15.82 -5.81 -5.66
C GLY A 385 15.97 -5.01 -4.35
N ALA A 386 15.62 -5.59 -3.20
CA ALA A 386 15.94 -5.01 -1.90
C ALA A 386 17.47 -4.85 -1.71
N ASN A 387 17.88 -3.78 -1.02
CA ASN A 387 19.29 -3.53 -0.75
C ASN A 387 19.86 -4.60 0.19
N ALA A 388 21.07 -5.09 -0.09
CA ALA A 388 21.72 -6.14 0.68
C ALA A 388 21.95 -5.76 2.16
N ALA A 389 22.21 -4.49 2.47
CA ALA A 389 22.38 -4.01 3.84
C ALA A 389 21.04 -4.04 4.60
N ASP A 390 19.95 -3.57 3.98
CA ASP A 390 18.62 -3.60 4.59
C ASP A 390 18.13 -5.03 4.80
N LEU A 391 18.38 -5.92 3.82
CA LEU A 391 18.15 -7.37 3.96
C LEU A 391 18.96 -7.97 5.10
N GLY A 392 20.25 -7.62 5.22
CA GLY A 392 21.11 -8.11 6.31
C GLY A 392 20.60 -7.67 7.68
N GLY A 393 20.18 -6.41 7.82
CA GLY A 393 19.60 -5.88 9.06
C GLY A 393 18.30 -6.59 9.45
N ALA A 394 17.38 -6.72 8.51
CA ALA A 394 16.11 -7.43 8.73
C ALA A 394 16.32 -8.93 9.02
N MET A 395 17.28 -9.57 8.35
CA MET A 395 17.64 -10.97 8.60
C MET A 395 18.22 -11.15 10.00
N SER A 396 19.08 -10.23 10.44
CA SER A 396 19.66 -10.26 11.79
C SER A 396 18.58 -10.18 12.86
N PHE A 397 17.57 -9.34 12.66
CA PHE A 397 16.37 -9.29 13.51
C PHE A 397 15.62 -10.63 13.54
N ALA A 398 15.31 -11.20 12.37
CA ALA A 398 14.60 -12.48 12.27
C ALA A 398 15.34 -13.63 12.98
N CYS A 399 16.67 -13.66 12.85
CA CYS A 399 17.54 -14.65 13.47
C CYS A 399 17.68 -14.46 14.99
N GLY A 400 17.66 -13.22 15.48
CA GLY A 400 17.82 -12.90 16.90
C GLY A 400 16.58 -13.16 17.74
N GLU A 401 15.39 -13.00 17.16
CA GLU A 401 14.12 -13.08 17.90
C GLU A 401 13.56 -14.51 18.02
N GLY A 402 13.94 -15.44 17.14
CA GLY A 402 13.40 -16.81 17.16
C GLY A 402 14.44 -17.86 17.56
N ASN A 403 14.01 -18.87 18.30
CA ASN A 403 14.87 -19.93 18.82
C ASN A 403 15.35 -20.85 17.67
N GLY A 404 16.60 -20.69 17.23
CA GLY A 404 17.19 -21.49 16.17
C GLY A 404 16.64 -21.20 14.77
N THR A 405 15.99 -20.04 14.57
CA THR A 405 15.38 -19.63 13.28
C THR A 405 16.36 -19.71 12.12
N CYS A 406 17.64 -19.42 12.38
CA CYS A 406 18.67 -19.32 11.36
C CYS A 406 19.77 -20.39 11.49
N ASP A 407 19.61 -21.40 12.35
CA ASP A 407 20.58 -22.50 12.49
C ASP A 407 20.76 -23.25 11.16
N PRO A 408 19.70 -23.53 10.38
CA PRO A 408 19.86 -24.30 9.15
C PRO A 408 20.59 -23.54 8.03
N ILE A 409 20.64 -22.21 8.11
CA ILE A 409 21.33 -21.33 7.14
C ILE A 409 22.73 -20.89 7.62
N GLN A 410 23.23 -21.40 8.74
CA GLN A 410 24.63 -21.19 9.14
C GLN A 410 25.57 -22.02 8.26
N PRO A 411 26.87 -21.65 8.13
CA PRO A 411 27.86 -22.46 7.43
C PRO A 411 27.86 -23.93 7.89
N GLY A 412 27.70 -24.86 6.95
CA GLY A 412 27.56 -26.29 7.23
C GLY A 412 26.13 -26.77 7.57
N GLY A 413 25.18 -25.84 7.66
CA GLY A 413 23.75 -26.12 7.84
C GLY A 413 23.09 -26.67 6.58
N LYS A 414 21.98 -27.40 6.76
CA LYS A 414 21.25 -28.09 5.67
C LYS A 414 20.66 -27.14 4.62
N CYS A 415 20.54 -25.85 4.95
CA CYS A 415 19.87 -24.82 4.17
C CYS A 415 20.80 -23.64 3.87
N PHE A 416 22.11 -23.82 4.07
CA PHE A 416 23.12 -22.82 3.76
C PHE A 416 23.16 -22.51 2.26
N GLU A 417 22.99 -23.52 1.41
CA GLU A 417 22.97 -23.31 -0.03
C GLU A 417 21.56 -22.96 -0.53
N PRO A 418 21.42 -21.96 -1.42
CA PRO A 418 22.49 -21.18 -2.03
C PRO A 418 23.04 -20.12 -1.07
N ASP A 419 24.37 -19.96 -1.01
CA ASP A 419 25.03 -18.93 -0.18
C ASP A 419 24.83 -17.54 -0.78
N SER A 420 23.71 -16.90 -0.42
CA SER A 420 23.43 -15.52 -0.79
C SER A 420 22.59 -14.82 0.27
N VAL A 421 22.79 -13.51 0.40
CA VAL A 421 22.00 -12.69 1.32
C VAL A 421 20.49 -12.83 1.08
N TRP A 422 20.06 -12.92 -0.19
CA TRP A 422 18.65 -13.02 -0.52
C TRP A 422 18.03 -14.36 -0.11
N SER A 423 18.73 -15.49 -0.34
CA SER A 423 18.24 -16.82 0.03
C SER A 423 18.22 -17.03 1.53
N HIS A 424 19.28 -16.61 2.23
CA HIS A 424 19.36 -16.64 3.69
C HIS A 424 18.29 -15.73 4.32
N ALA A 425 18.11 -14.52 3.80
CA ALA A 425 17.07 -13.61 4.27
C ALA A 425 15.67 -14.20 4.03
N SER A 426 15.40 -14.74 2.84
CA SER A 426 14.11 -15.37 2.52
C SER A 426 13.79 -16.55 3.44
N TYR A 427 14.80 -17.37 3.75
CA TYR A 427 14.66 -18.44 4.75
C TYR A 427 14.34 -17.87 6.13
N ALA A 428 15.15 -16.92 6.60
CA ALA A 428 15.00 -16.32 7.92
C ALA A 428 13.62 -15.66 8.08
N PHE A 429 13.16 -14.94 7.05
CA PHE A 429 11.85 -14.30 7.03
C PHE A 429 10.72 -15.32 7.06
N SER A 430 10.78 -16.35 6.21
CA SER A 430 9.76 -17.41 6.18
C SER A 430 9.70 -18.18 7.49
N SER A 431 10.86 -18.51 8.07
CA SER A 431 10.95 -19.28 9.31
C SER A 431 10.50 -18.45 10.52
N TYR A 432 10.95 -17.20 10.65
CA TYR A 432 10.47 -16.31 11.70
C TYR A 432 8.97 -16.06 11.59
N TRP A 433 8.48 -15.73 10.40
CA TRP A 433 7.08 -15.42 10.19
C TRP A 433 6.19 -16.63 10.44
N SER A 434 6.57 -17.84 10.01
CA SER A 434 5.78 -19.05 10.26
C SER A 434 5.61 -19.34 11.76
N GLN A 435 6.66 -19.09 12.55
CA GLN A 435 6.67 -19.24 14.01
C GLN A 435 5.86 -18.15 14.72
N MET A 436 6.01 -16.89 14.31
CA MET A 436 5.57 -15.73 15.08
C MET A 436 4.28 -15.07 14.56
N ARG A 437 3.77 -15.43 13.37
CA ARG A 437 2.57 -14.78 12.78
C ARG A 437 1.32 -14.90 13.64
N LYS A 438 1.18 -15.99 14.41
CA LYS A 438 0.06 -16.16 15.37
C LYS A 438 0.13 -15.17 16.53
N SER A 439 1.31 -14.62 16.80
CA SER A 439 1.58 -13.60 17.82
C SER A 439 1.67 -12.18 17.24
N GLY A 440 1.22 -11.99 15.99
CA GLY A 440 1.16 -10.67 15.34
C GLY A 440 2.34 -10.32 14.45
N ALA A 441 3.31 -11.22 14.23
CA ALA A 441 4.39 -10.95 13.27
C ALA A 441 3.85 -10.81 11.84
N THR A 442 4.38 -9.84 11.10
CA THR A 442 3.98 -9.53 9.72
C THR A 442 5.12 -9.83 8.75
N CYS A 443 4.77 -10.13 7.49
CA CYS A 443 5.76 -10.27 6.42
C CYS A 443 6.20 -8.90 5.86
N TYR A 444 6.52 -7.96 6.75
CA TYR A 444 6.91 -6.60 6.35
C TYR A 444 8.42 -6.41 6.34
N PHE A 445 9.10 -6.79 7.44
CA PHE A 445 10.56 -6.68 7.58
C PHE A 445 11.13 -5.31 7.17
N ASN A 446 10.46 -4.22 7.54
CA ASN A 446 10.82 -2.85 7.12
C ASN A 446 10.74 -2.62 5.59
N GLY A 447 9.83 -3.31 4.90
CA GLY A 447 9.56 -3.15 3.48
C GLY A 447 10.44 -4.00 2.55
N VAL A 448 11.28 -4.90 3.09
CA VAL A 448 12.19 -5.74 2.28
C VAL A 448 11.71 -7.18 2.11
N ALA A 449 10.48 -7.48 2.49
CA ALA A 449 9.88 -8.80 2.36
C ALA A 449 8.45 -8.73 1.79
N THR A 450 8.03 -9.85 1.20
CA THR A 450 6.71 -10.00 0.60
C THR A 450 6.21 -11.44 0.74
N GLN A 451 4.88 -11.61 0.70
CA GLN A 451 4.29 -12.94 0.68
C GLN A 451 4.26 -13.51 -0.74
N THR A 452 4.50 -14.81 -0.85
CA THR A 452 4.37 -15.55 -2.11
C THR A 452 3.64 -16.87 -1.90
N THR A 453 2.88 -17.27 -2.92
CA THR A 453 2.26 -18.60 -3.04
C THR A 453 3.11 -19.57 -3.86
N ILE A 454 4.20 -19.08 -4.43
CA ILE A 454 5.17 -19.87 -5.18
C ILE A 454 6.25 -20.32 -4.19
N ASP A 455 6.50 -21.63 -4.15
CA ASP A 455 7.58 -22.19 -3.34
C ASP A 455 8.93 -21.52 -3.71
N PRO A 456 9.54 -20.77 -2.78
CA PRO A 456 10.77 -20.04 -3.07
C PRO A 456 11.96 -20.95 -3.39
N MET A 457 11.94 -22.22 -2.96
CA MET A 457 12.98 -23.20 -3.31
C MET A 457 12.89 -23.63 -4.78
N VAL A 458 11.70 -23.56 -5.39
CA VAL A 458 11.50 -23.76 -6.83
C VAL A 458 11.88 -22.50 -7.62
N SER A 459 11.71 -21.31 -7.03
CA SER A 459 12.08 -20.03 -7.66
C SER A 459 13.60 -19.79 -7.72
N LEU A 460 14.34 -20.12 -6.65
CA LEU A 460 15.80 -20.02 -6.60
C LEU A 460 16.52 -20.91 -7.64
N ARG A 461 15.94 -22.06 -7.97
CA ARG A 461 16.43 -22.92 -9.06
C ARG A 461 16.47 -22.22 -10.42
N LYS A 462 15.57 -21.27 -10.69
CA LYS A 462 15.55 -20.51 -11.95
C LYS A 462 16.55 -19.36 -11.96
N SER A 463 16.83 -18.75 -10.80
CA SER A 463 17.75 -17.60 -10.70
C SER A 463 19.23 -18.00 -10.61
N ILE A 464 19.57 -19.14 -10.01
CA ILE A 464 20.98 -19.58 -9.88
C ILE A 464 21.53 -20.16 -11.19
N PHE A 465 20.67 -20.74 -12.02
CA PHE A 465 21.07 -21.14 -13.38
C PHE A 465 21.38 -19.95 -14.31
N LEU A 466 21.09 -18.71 -13.90
CA LEU A 466 21.46 -17.49 -14.61
C LEU A 466 22.77 -16.86 -14.10
N SER A 467 23.24 -17.20 -12.88
CA SER A 467 24.48 -16.63 -12.31
C SER A 467 25.71 -17.55 -12.48
N THR A 468 25.53 -18.87 -12.53
CA THR A 468 26.64 -19.83 -12.68
C THR A 468 27.23 -19.89 -14.09
N SER A 469 26.64 -19.21 -15.09
CA SER A 469 27.25 -19.04 -16.41
C SER A 469 28.39 -18.01 -16.44
N SER A 470 28.75 -17.38 -15.31
CA SER A 470 29.85 -16.39 -15.26
C SER A 470 31.08 -16.80 -14.43
N PHE A 471 31.08 -17.95 -13.75
CA PHE A 471 32.26 -18.43 -13.01
C PHE A 471 32.39 -19.94 -13.12
N GLY A 472 32.96 -20.38 -14.24
CA GLY A 472 33.28 -21.78 -14.49
C GLY A 472 34.04 -21.89 -15.81
N ASN A 473 35.35 -21.59 -15.75
CA ASN A 473 36.39 -22.18 -16.60
C ASN A 473 37.74 -21.56 -16.24
N ASN A 474 38.43 -22.18 -15.28
CA ASN A 474 39.88 -22.22 -15.30
C ASN A 474 40.29 -23.62 -15.75
N ILE A 475 41.37 -23.66 -16.53
CA ILE A 475 42.04 -24.82 -17.16
C ILE A 475 41.54 -25.11 -18.60
N TYR A 476 42.51 -25.07 -19.51
CA TYR A 476 42.48 -25.25 -20.99
C TYR A 476 42.20 -24.01 -21.86
N ALA A 477 43.23 -23.18 -22.08
CA ALA A 477 43.55 -22.58 -23.39
C ALA A 477 44.88 -21.80 -23.37
N LEU A 478 46.01 -22.52 -23.53
CA LEU A 478 47.26 -21.95 -24.04
C LEU A 478 47.13 -21.81 -25.56
N ARG A 479 46.74 -20.63 -26.05
CA ARG A 479 47.20 -19.97 -27.31
C ARG A 479 46.23 -18.86 -27.72
N SER A 480 46.67 -17.62 -27.47
CA SER A 480 46.47 -16.38 -28.24
C SER A 480 46.42 -15.18 -27.28
N SER A 481 47.55 -14.93 -26.61
CA SER A 481 47.80 -13.63 -26.00
C SER A 481 48.19 -12.65 -27.10
N GLN A 482 47.34 -11.66 -27.36
CA GLN A 482 47.70 -10.30 -27.80
C GLN A 482 46.42 -9.50 -28.03
N THR A 483 45.77 -9.02 -26.95
CA THR A 483 44.89 -7.82 -27.01
C THR A 483 44.31 -7.34 -25.67
N LYS A 484 44.53 -8.03 -24.54
CA LYS A 484 43.99 -7.59 -23.24
C LYS A 484 45.04 -7.12 -22.20
N PHE A 485 46.25 -6.78 -22.65
CA PHE A 485 47.32 -6.28 -21.77
C PHE A 485 47.65 -4.79 -21.97
N GLN A 486 46.65 -3.97 -22.35
CA GLN A 486 46.85 -2.53 -22.55
C GLN A 486 45.82 -1.63 -21.85
N PHE A 487 44.85 -2.20 -21.11
CA PHE A 487 43.85 -1.41 -20.38
C PHE A 487 44.21 -1.15 -18.91
N PHE A 488 45.09 -1.95 -18.30
CA PHE A 488 45.48 -1.76 -16.89
C PHE A 488 46.72 -0.88 -16.67
N THR A 489 47.42 -0.46 -17.72
CA THR A 489 48.56 0.46 -17.63
C THR A 489 48.18 1.94 -17.81
N SER A 490 46.99 2.25 -18.35
CA SER A 490 46.64 3.63 -18.69
C SER A 490 45.97 4.43 -17.56
N LEU A 491 45.36 3.78 -16.56
CA LEU A 491 44.78 4.47 -15.40
C LEU A 491 45.82 4.77 -14.30
N CYS A 492 46.93 4.03 -14.28
CA CYS A 492 48.03 4.26 -13.34
C CYS A 492 48.97 5.41 -13.80
N LEU A 493 49.00 5.74 -15.10
CA LEU A 493 49.75 6.90 -15.62
C LEU A 493 49.01 8.23 -15.49
N MET A 494 47.67 8.24 -15.51
CA MET A 494 46.91 9.48 -15.36
C MET A 494 47.07 10.12 -13.96
N ASN A 495 47.24 9.30 -12.92
CA ASN A 495 47.48 9.82 -11.56
C ASN A 495 48.94 10.26 -11.31
N LYS A 496 49.89 9.85 -12.19
CA LYS A 496 51.31 10.23 -12.08
C LYS A 496 51.72 11.43 -12.96
N MET A 497 50.91 11.85 -13.93
CA MET A 497 51.24 13.02 -14.80
C MET A 497 50.64 14.36 -14.34
N ALA A 498 49.81 14.39 -13.29
CA ALA A 498 49.27 15.63 -12.74
C ALA A 498 50.32 16.54 -12.05
N ASN A 499 51.55 16.06 -11.85
CA ASN A 499 52.62 16.78 -11.14
C ASN A 499 53.83 17.19 -12.00
N LEU A 500 53.75 17.13 -13.33
CA LEU A 500 54.84 17.57 -14.21
C LEU A 500 54.54 18.91 -14.89
N ARG A 501 55.47 19.87 -14.77
CA ARG A 501 55.41 21.19 -15.39
C ARG A 501 55.84 21.12 -16.86
N PHE A 502 54.89 21.24 -17.79
CA PHE A 502 55.14 21.49 -19.21
C PHE A 502 54.13 22.49 -19.79
N ASN A 503 54.56 23.14 -20.88
CA ASN A 503 53.99 24.35 -21.49
C ASN A 503 52.58 24.15 -22.11
N SER A 504 51.76 25.20 -22.13
CA SER A 504 50.29 25.12 -22.33
C SER A 504 49.82 24.61 -23.70
N THR A 505 50.67 24.64 -24.73
CA THR A 505 50.30 24.27 -26.10
C THR A 505 50.28 22.75 -26.34
N ILE A 506 50.99 21.95 -25.52
CA ILE A 506 51.10 20.48 -25.72
C ILE A 506 49.94 19.73 -25.02
N LYS A 507 49.34 20.33 -23.97
CA LYS A 507 48.17 19.75 -23.28
C LYS A 507 46.89 19.77 -24.13
N GLY A 508 46.73 20.77 -25.00
CA GLY A 508 45.56 20.87 -25.90
C GLY A 508 45.50 19.78 -26.97
N SER A 509 46.64 19.44 -27.56
CA SER A 509 46.71 18.47 -28.66
C SER A 509 46.56 17.01 -28.19
N LEU A 510 47.01 16.67 -26.98
CA LEU A 510 46.84 15.31 -26.44
C LEU A 510 45.41 15.02 -25.97
N ILE A 511 44.69 16.02 -25.45
CA ILE A 511 43.30 15.88 -25.02
C ILE A 511 42.36 15.73 -26.22
N LEU A 512 42.66 16.42 -27.34
CA LEU A 512 41.88 16.31 -28.57
C LEU A 512 42.04 14.93 -29.25
N ILE A 513 43.24 14.35 -29.23
CA ILE A 513 43.52 13.00 -29.77
C ILE A 513 42.84 11.91 -28.92
N LEU A 514 42.78 12.07 -27.60
CA LEU A 514 42.09 11.16 -26.69
C LEU A 514 40.55 11.26 -26.79
N LEU A 515 40.00 12.43 -27.10
CA LEU A 515 38.57 12.63 -27.36
C LEU A 515 38.13 12.04 -28.71
N THR A 516 38.99 12.05 -29.73
CA THR A 516 38.70 11.39 -31.01
C THR A 516 38.80 9.86 -30.95
N ALA A 517 39.61 9.30 -30.05
CA ALA A 517 39.72 7.86 -29.86
C ALA A 517 38.58 7.23 -29.03
N ALA A 518 37.73 8.04 -28.40
CA ALA A 518 36.61 7.57 -27.57
C ALA A 518 35.27 7.37 -28.34
N THR A 519 35.25 7.49 -29.68
CA THR A 519 34.01 7.39 -30.48
C THR A 519 33.90 6.15 -31.39
N ILE A 520 34.81 5.18 -31.29
CA ILE A 520 34.74 3.91 -32.06
C ILE A 520 35.15 2.81 -31.06
N VAL A 521 34.29 2.00 -30.42
CA VAL A 521 33.36 0.99 -30.96
C VAL A 521 32.26 0.70 -29.92
N TYR A 522 31.03 1.14 -30.14
CA TYR A 522 29.86 0.34 -29.77
C TYR A 522 29.39 -0.30 -31.07
N ALA A 523 29.62 -1.61 -31.24
CA ALA A 523 29.20 -2.32 -32.43
C ALA A 523 27.66 -2.34 -32.50
N LYS A 524 27.09 -1.44 -33.32
CA LYS A 524 25.68 -1.42 -33.68
C LYS A 524 25.38 -2.73 -34.43
N SER A 525 24.46 -3.54 -33.91
CA SER A 525 24.05 -4.79 -34.55
C SER A 525 23.26 -4.47 -35.82
N GLY A 526 23.90 -4.43 -37.00
CA GLY A 526 23.25 -4.11 -38.29
C GLY A 526 22.18 -5.11 -38.72
N ASP A 527 21.42 -4.79 -39.76
CA ASP A 527 20.38 -5.67 -40.30
C ASP A 527 20.94 -6.99 -40.86
N VAL A 528 20.11 -8.03 -40.94
CA VAL A 528 20.47 -9.34 -41.52
C VAL A 528 19.50 -9.73 -42.63
N THR A 529 20.01 -10.50 -43.59
CA THR A 529 19.23 -11.02 -44.72
C THR A 529 18.67 -12.43 -44.48
N GLU A 530 19.27 -13.18 -43.55
CA GLU A 530 18.89 -14.55 -43.17
C GLU A 530 18.78 -14.70 -41.66
N LEU A 531 18.01 -15.71 -41.22
CA LEU A 531 17.88 -16.05 -39.80
C LEU A 531 19.24 -16.49 -39.24
N GLN A 532 19.70 -15.80 -38.19
CA GLN A 532 20.90 -16.21 -37.45
C GLN A 532 20.49 -16.77 -36.09
N ILE A 533 20.97 -17.97 -35.78
CA ILE A 533 20.69 -18.68 -34.52
C ILE A 533 22.00 -18.78 -33.73
N GLY A 534 22.09 -18.05 -32.62
CA GLY A 534 23.19 -18.18 -31.67
C GLY A 534 22.77 -18.97 -30.44
N ILE A 535 23.40 -20.11 -30.17
CA ILE A 535 23.17 -20.85 -28.92
C ILE A 535 23.94 -20.13 -27.80
N LYS A 536 23.22 -19.63 -26.81
CA LYS A 536 23.79 -18.93 -25.64
C LYS A 536 24.12 -19.89 -24.51
N HIS A 537 23.30 -20.91 -24.34
CA HIS A 537 23.48 -21.95 -23.34
C HIS A 537 22.80 -23.23 -23.85
N LYS A 538 23.47 -24.36 -23.72
CA LYS A 538 22.91 -25.68 -24.02
C LYS A 538 23.06 -26.57 -22.78
N PRO A 539 21.99 -27.23 -22.32
CA PRO A 539 22.07 -28.12 -21.16
C PRO A 539 23.01 -29.31 -21.44
N ALA A 540 23.59 -29.87 -20.37
CA ALA A 540 24.57 -30.96 -20.46
C ALA A 540 23.96 -32.27 -21.00
N SER A 541 22.69 -32.53 -20.70
CA SER A 541 21.88 -33.58 -21.32
C SER A 541 20.69 -32.96 -22.07
N CYS A 542 20.32 -33.57 -23.20
CA CYS A 542 19.20 -33.15 -24.03
C CYS A 542 18.12 -34.23 -24.03
N GLU A 543 17.58 -34.54 -22.85
CA GLU A 543 16.60 -35.62 -22.70
C GLU A 543 15.25 -35.29 -23.33
N VAL A 544 14.89 -34.00 -23.36
CA VAL A 544 13.67 -33.48 -23.97
C VAL A 544 14.05 -32.41 -24.98
N GLN A 545 13.81 -32.70 -26.25
CA GLN A 545 14.13 -31.83 -27.38
C GLN A 545 12.86 -31.43 -28.13
N ALA A 546 12.78 -30.17 -28.55
CA ALA A 546 11.66 -29.62 -29.30
C ALA A 546 11.71 -30.02 -30.78
N HIS A 547 10.65 -30.64 -31.25
CA HIS A 547 10.41 -31.02 -32.63
C HIS A 547 9.21 -30.25 -33.21
N LYS A 548 9.09 -30.29 -34.53
CA LYS A 548 7.94 -29.70 -35.21
C LYS A 548 6.65 -30.41 -34.77
N GLY A 549 5.62 -29.63 -34.43
CA GLY A 549 4.33 -30.09 -33.92
C GLY A 549 4.27 -30.20 -32.40
N ASP A 550 5.38 -30.00 -31.69
CA ASP A 550 5.36 -29.98 -30.23
C ASP A 550 4.74 -28.71 -29.68
N LYS A 551 4.00 -28.84 -28.58
CA LYS A 551 3.56 -27.70 -27.78
C LYS A 551 4.70 -27.26 -26.87
N ILE A 552 5.27 -26.08 -27.12
CA ILE A 552 6.42 -25.58 -26.37
C ILE A 552 6.07 -24.37 -25.52
N LYS A 553 6.74 -24.23 -24.38
CA LYS A 553 6.71 -23.01 -23.55
C LYS A 553 8.06 -22.31 -23.64
N VAL A 554 8.07 -21.02 -24.00
CA VAL A 554 9.30 -20.26 -24.20
C VAL A 554 9.24 -18.94 -23.43
N HIS A 555 10.27 -18.66 -22.65
CA HIS A 555 10.55 -17.30 -22.20
C HIS A 555 11.36 -16.57 -23.26
N TYR A 556 11.01 -15.32 -23.51
CA TYR A 556 11.66 -14.46 -24.50
C TYR A 556 11.68 -12.98 -24.12
N ARG A 557 12.64 -12.27 -24.73
CA ARG A 557 12.70 -10.80 -24.81
C ARG A 557 13.00 -10.39 -26.25
N GLY A 558 12.09 -9.63 -26.86
CA GLY A 558 12.21 -9.12 -28.23
C GLY A 558 12.67 -7.66 -28.27
N LYS A 559 13.67 -7.38 -29.11
CA LYS A 559 14.28 -6.05 -29.28
C LYS A 559 14.53 -5.70 -30.75
N LEU A 560 14.55 -4.41 -31.06
CA LEU A 560 15.06 -3.87 -32.33
C LEU A 560 16.60 -3.81 -32.33
N THR A 561 17.20 -3.57 -33.49
CA THR A 561 18.66 -3.47 -33.67
C THR A 561 19.30 -2.29 -32.94
N ASP A 562 18.51 -1.27 -32.62
CA ASP A 562 18.89 -0.12 -31.77
C ASP A 562 18.84 -0.41 -30.26
N GLY A 563 18.35 -1.60 -29.87
CA GLY A 563 18.22 -2.03 -28.47
C GLY A 563 16.83 -1.82 -27.85
N THR A 564 15.91 -1.14 -28.53
CA THR A 564 14.55 -0.87 -28.05
C THR A 564 13.79 -2.18 -27.84
N VAL A 565 13.33 -2.42 -26.62
CA VAL A 565 12.51 -3.60 -26.27
C VAL A 565 11.08 -3.34 -26.69
N PHE A 566 10.52 -4.18 -27.56
CA PHE A 566 9.12 -4.06 -27.98
C PHE A 566 8.19 -5.02 -27.23
N ASP A 567 8.73 -6.14 -26.73
CA ASP A 567 7.95 -7.15 -26.01
C ASP A 567 8.84 -8.07 -25.14
N SER A 568 8.33 -8.54 -24.00
CA SER A 568 9.07 -9.39 -23.05
C SER A 568 8.13 -10.24 -22.19
N SER A 569 8.27 -11.56 -22.28
CA SER A 569 7.57 -12.49 -21.37
C SER A 569 8.15 -12.50 -19.95
N PHE A 570 9.42 -12.09 -19.79
CA PHE A 570 10.06 -12.01 -18.48
C PHE A 570 9.40 -10.95 -17.59
N GLU A 571 8.94 -9.84 -18.18
CA GLU A 571 8.25 -8.77 -17.46
C GLU A 571 6.81 -9.15 -17.08
N ARG A 572 6.20 -10.11 -17.79
CA ARG A 572 4.86 -10.64 -17.50
C ARG A 572 4.86 -11.83 -16.54
N GLY A 573 6.03 -12.38 -16.20
CA GLY A 573 6.17 -13.54 -15.31
C GLY A 573 5.64 -14.87 -15.86
N THR A 574 5.09 -14.92 -17.08
CA THR A 574 4.50 -16.14 -17.66
C THR A 574 5.12 -16.46 -19.03
N PRO A 575 5.68 -17.67 -19.26
CA PRO A 575 6.18 -18.09 -20.57
C PRO A 575 5.08 -18.11 -21.62
N PHE A 576 5.45 -17.88 -22.88
CA PHE A 576 4.51 -17.97 -24.00
C PHE A 576 4.44 -19.41 -24.51
N GLU A 577 3.21 -19.92 -24.70
CA GLU A 577 2.95 -21.30 -25.14
C GLU A 577 2.36 -21.30 -26.55
N PHE A 578 2.91 -22.12 -27.44
CA PHE A 578 2.43 -22.28 -28.81
C PHE A 578 2.90 -23.62 -29.41
N GLU A 579 2.34 -24.00 -30.55
CA GLU A 579 2.78 -25.17 -31.32
C GLU A 579 3.95 -24.83 -32.26
N LEU A 580 5.08 -25.51 -32.11
CA LEU A 580 6.30 -25.20 -32.85
C LEU A 580 6.21 -25.66 -34.31
N GLY A 581 6.41 -24.72 -35.25
CA GLY A 581 6.39 -25.04 -36.69
C GLY A 581 4.98 -25.20 -37.27
N GLY A 582 3.95 -24.81 -36.50
CA GLY A 582 2.55 -24.78 -36.90
C GLY A 582 2.10 -23.45 -37.53
N GLY A 583 2.99 -22.47 -37.70
CA GLY A 583 2.65 -21.15 -38.27
C GLY A 583 1.89 -20.22 -37.31
N GLN A 584 1.85 -20.54 -36.01
CA GLN A 584 1.19 -19.73 -34.99
C GLN A 584 2.00 -18.50 -34.57
N VAL A 585 3.30 -18.49 -34.88
CA VAL A 585 4.25 -17.41 -34.57
C VAL A 585 4.99 -16.97 -35.84
N ILE A 586 5.82 -15.94 -35.75
CA ILE A 586 6.65 -15.48 -36.87
C ILE A 586 7.56 -16.62 -37.37
N LYS A 587 7.80 -16.66 -38.69
CA LYS A 587 8.60 -17.73 -39.33
C LYS A 587 9.98 -17.94 -38.70
N GLY A 588 10.61 -16.86 -38.23
CA GLY A 588 11.90 -16.92 -37.56
C GLY A 588 11.89 -17.67 -36.22
N TRP A 589 10.76 -17.72 -35.51
CA TRP A 589 10.59 -18.54 -34.31
C TRP A 589 10.33 -20.00 -34.65
N ASP A 590 9.44 -20.24 -35.62
CA ASP A 590 9.13 -21.59 -36.12
C ASP A 590 10.38 -22.34 -36.59
N GLN A 591 11.36 -21.62 -37.15
CA GLN A 591 12.64 -22.19 -37.54
C GLN A 591 13.71 -22.10 -36.45
N GLY A 592 13.79 -20.96 -35.75
CA GLY A 592 14.87 -20.66 -34.81
C GLY A 592 14.86 -21.49 -33.53
N LEU A 593 13.70 -22.05 -33.16
CA LEU A 593 13.52 -22.81 -31.92
C LEU A 593 13.50 -24.33 -32.14
N LEU A 594 13.53 -24.79 -33.39
CA LEU A 594 13.61 -26.22 -33.70
C LEU A 594 14.88 -26.86 -33.13
N GLY A 595 14.72 -28.05 -32.56
CA GLY A 595 15.81 -28.82 -31.99
C GLY A 595 16.38 -28.24 -30.70
N MET A 596 15.72 -27.27 -30.05
CA MET A 596 16.13 -26.80 -28.73
C MET A 596 15.90 -27.89 -27.68
N CYS A 597 16.86 -28.07 -26.78
CA CYS A 597 16.66 -28.87 -25.57
C CYS A 597 15.94 -28.06 -24.50
N VAL A 598 15.11 -28.68 -23.66
CA VAL A 598 14.53 -27.98 -22.51
C VAL A 598 15.65 -27.44 -21.61
N GLY A 599 15.61 -26.15 -21.28
CA GLY A 599 16.67 -25.41 -20.60
C GLY A 599 17.67 -24.72 -21.54
N GLU A 600 17.64 -24.99 -22.85
CA GLU A 600 18.50 -24.31 -23.83
C GLU A 600 18.10 -22.83 -23.99
N LYS A 601 19.10 -21.96 -24.15
CA LYS A 601 18.93 -20.53 -24.44
C LYS A 601 19.49 -20.19 -25.80
N ARG A 602 18.74 -19.46 -26.62
CA ARG A 602 19.16 -18.99 -27.94
C ARG A 602 19.03 -17.48 -28.07
N LYS A 603 19.82 -16.92 -28.96
CA LYS A 603 19.66 -15.58 -29.51
C LYS A 603 19.32 -15.71 -30.99
N LEU A 604 18.11 -15.31 -31.37
CA LEU A 604 17.65 -15.29 -32.74
C LEU A 604 17.77 -13.88 -33.29
N LYS A 605 18.39 -13.74 -34.47
CA LYS A 605 18.36 -12.50 -35.23
C LYS A 605 17.60 -12.75 -36.52
N ILE A 606 16.41 -12.16 -36.61
CA ILE A 606 15.38 -12.53 -37.57
C ILE A 606 15.24 -11.41 -38.60
N PRO A 607 15.49 -11.66 -39.90
CA PRO A 607 15.29 -10.66 -40.95
C PRO A 607 13.81 -10.32 -41.08
N ALA A 608 13.49 -9.12 -41.57
CA ALA A 608 12.11 -8.63 -41.70
C ALA A 608 11.19 -9.63 -42.43
N LYS A 609 11.68 -10.27 -43.51
CA LYS A 609 10.94 -11.28 -44.29
C LYS A 609 10.50 -12.52 -43.49
N MET A 610 11.12 -12.80 -42.35
CA MET A 610 10.79 -13.88 -41.43
C MET A 610 10.16 -13.40 -40.11
N GLY A 611 10.01 -12.08 -39.96
CA GLY A 611 9.30 -11.40 -38.86
C GLY A 611 8.00 -10.80 -39.37
N TYR A 612 7.90 -9.47 -39.35
CA TYR A 612 6.69 -8.71 -39.73
C TYR A 612 6.74 -8.07 -41.13
N GLY A 613 7.79 -8.32 -41.92
CA GLY A 613 7.95 -7.83 -43.29
C GLY A 613 7.97 -6.31 -43.42
N GLU A 614 7.75 -5.81 -44.65
CA GLU A 614 7.71 -4.37 -44.96
C GLU A 614 6.58 -3.61 -44.25
N ARG A 615 5.54 -4.31 -43.77
CA ARG A 615 4.41 -3.69 -43.06
C ARG A 615 4.70 -3.45 -41.58
N GLY A 616 5.59 -4.22 -40.97
CA GLY A 616 5.88 -4.13 -39.53
C GLY A 616 4.68 -4.50 -38.65
N SER A 617 4.74 -4.10 -37.39
CA SER A 617 3.62 -4.16 -36.43
C SER A 617 3.56 -2.84 -35.63
N PRO A 618 3.03 -1.77 -36.23
CA PRO A 618 2.93 -0.46 -35.59
C PRO A 618 2.09 -0.48 -34.30
N PRO A 619 2.36 0.41 -33.32
CA PRO A 619 3.40 1.44 -33.35
C PRO A 619 4.80 0.92 -32.94
N LYS A 620 4.92 -0.33 -32.49
CA LYS A 620 6.13 -0.82 -31.79
C LYS A 620 7.22 -1.38 -32.71
N ILE A 621 6.83 -1.94 -33.85
CA ILE A 621 7.76 -2.58 -34.80
C ILE A 621 7.61 -1.89 -36.16
N PRO A 622 8.61 -1.13 -36.64
CA PRO A 622 8.54 -0.51 -37.96
C PRO A 622 8.62 -1.56 -39.07
N GLY A 623 8.15 -1.17 -40.27
CA GLY A 623 8.31 -1.97 -41.48
C GLY A 623 9.80 -2.20 -41.82
N GLY A 624 10.13 -3.39 -42.32
CA GLY A 624 11.51 -3.73 -42.72
C GLY A 624 12.46 -4.01 -41.55
N ALA A 625 11.97 -4.04 -40.30
CA ALA A 625 12.83 -4.20 -39.13
C ALA A 625 13.42 -5.61 -38.96
N THR A 626 14.72 -5.68 -38.67
CA THR A 626 15.36 -6.88 -38.10
C THR A 626 15.02 -7.01 -36.62
N LEU A 627 14.61 -8.20 -36.19
CA LEU A 627 14.26 -8.48 -34.80
C LEU A 627 15.35 -9.29 -34.10
N ILE A 628 15.60 -8.97 -32.83
CA ILE A 628 16.50 -9.73 -31.97
C ILE A 628 15.69 -10.33 -30.83
N PHE A 629 15.72 -11.66 -30.70
CA PHE A 629 15.09 -12.37 -29.60
C PHE A 629 16.13 -13.09 -28.77
N ASP A 630 16.10 -12.89 -27.46
CA ASP A 630 16.74 -13.79 -26.51
C ASP A 630 15.66 -14.74 -25.98
N THR A 631 15.84 -16.05 -26.15
CA THR A 631 14.84 -17.08 -25.85
C THR A 631 15.37 -18.18 -24.93
N GLU A 632 14.48 -18.81 -24.17
CA GLU A 632 14.75 -19.94 -23.27
C GLU A 632 13.60 -20.94 -23.36
N LEU A 633 13.90 -22.20 -23.70
CA LEU A 633 12.89 -23.26 -23.81
C LEU A 633 12.58 -23.84 -22.43
N MET A 634 11.35 -23.67 -21.97
CA MET A 634 10.92 -24.04 -20.61
C MET A 634 10.31 -25.44 -20.53
N ALA A 635 9.60 -25.88 -21.57
CA ALA A 635 8.97 -27.19 -21.61
C ALA A 635 8.60 -27.59 -23.05
N VAL A 636 8.46 -28.90 -23.27
CA VAL A 636 7.95 -29.52 -24.50
C VAL A 636 6.86 -30.51 -24.10
N ASN A 637 5.64 -30.37 -24.61
CA ASN A 637 4.48 -31.22 -24.35
C ASN A 637 4.22 -31.47 -22.85
N GLY A 638 4.36 -30.42 -22.03
CA GLY A 638 4.18 -30.50 -20.58
C GLY A 638 5.36 -31.12 -19.81
N LYS A 639 6.39 -31.65 -20.50
CA LYS A 639 7.64 -32.10 -19.90
C LYS A 639 8.62 -30.93 -19.81
N GLY A 640 8.77 -30.41 -18.59
CA GLY A 640 9.82 -29.45 -18.24
C GLY A 640 11.16 -30.15 -17.96
N ALA A 641 12.19 -29.38 -17.59
CA ALA A 641 13.45 -29.96 -17.15
C ALA A 641 13.20 -30.91 -15.97
N VAL A 642 13.53 -32.19 -16.11
CA VAL A 642 13.32 -33.22 -15.08
C VAL A 642 14.42 -33.12 -14.03
N GLU A 643 13.97 -33.09 -12.78
CA GLU A 643 14.71 -33.05 -11.52
C GLU A 643 15.59 -34.30 -11.33
N GLY A 644 16.91 -34.10 -11.25
CA GLY A 644 17.84 -35.11 -10.75
C GLY A 644 18.17 -34.85 -9.28
N ASP A 645 18.10 -35.90 -8.44
CA ASP A 645 18.60 -36.23 -7.07
C ASP A 645 19.00 -35.16 -6.02
N VAL A 646 19.02 -33.89 -6.37
CA VAL A 646 19.20 -32.72 -5.49
C VAL A 646 17.87 -32.38 -4.77
N ASP A 647 16.77 -33.03 -5.17
CA ASP A 647 15.40 -32.80 -4.72
C ASP A 647 15.12 -33.20 -3.27
N LYS A 648 15.93 -34.10 -2.69
CA LYS A 648 15.79 -34.47 -1.28
C LYS A 648 16.41 -33.48 -0.31
N ILE A 649 17.44 -32.73 -0.72
CA ILE A 649 18.15 -31.79 0.18
C ILE A 649 17.50 -30.40 0.12
N PHE A 650 17.00 -29.95 -1.04
CA PHE A 650 16.41 -28.61 -1.19
C PHE A 650 14.95 -28.49 -0.70
N ARG A 651 14.18 -29.59 -0.67
CA ARG A 651 12.80 -29.58 -0.13
C ARG A 651 12.73 -29.44 1.40
N LEU A 652 13.84 -29.66 2.11
CA LEU A 652 13.85 -29.79 3.57
C LEU A 652 13.93 -28.46 4.32
N CYS A 653 14.10 -27.35 3.61
CA CYS A 653 14.53 -26.11 4.23
C CYS A 653 13.41 -25.13 4.56
N ILE A 654 12.23 -25.21 3.95
CA ILE A 654 11.07 -24.46 4.45
C ILE A 654 9.90 -25.42 4.57
N CYS A 655 9.93 -26.23 5.62
CA CYS A 655 8.86 -27.16 5.94
C CYS A 655 7.82 -26.49 6.84
#